data_AF-F7XDV0-F1
#
_entry.id   AF-F7XDV0-F1
#
_cell.length_a   1.000
_cell.length_b   1.000
_cell.length_c   1.000
_cell.angle_alpha   90.00
_cell.angle_beta   90.00
_cell.angle_gamma   90.00
#
_symmetry.space_group_name_H-M   'P 1'
#
loop_
_entity.id
_entity.type
_entity.pdbx_description
1 polymer ?
#
loop_
_entity_poly.entity_id
_entity_poly.type
_entity_poly.pdbx_seq_one_letter_code
_entity_poly.pdbx_strand_id
1 'polypeptide(L)'
;MDIAAWLRSLGLEEYASAFRDNDIDAQLLLHLKAEDLKELGVASIGHRRKLIDAIADLRDEDARSSNVSVDRPLPAPTAASPEAGAERRQLTVMFCDLVGSTALASRLDVEDLREIIGAYQQCVSDTIKRFGGFVAKYMGDGVLVYFGYPQAHEDDAERAVRAGLALIDIVNELELSDPLQVRIGIATGIVVVGDIVGFGEARERGVIGETPNIAARLQGLAEPDTVVIGERTHHLLGHLFDFRDLGTLEVKGYSEPIRAYQVLRPSILDSRFEALHGERLTPLVGRENEIEALRHCWQRAKGIEGQVILLVGEPGIGKSRITVAVLEEIANEQRTHLCYFCSPHHSGSALYPIIRQLERAAEMSPDDDTSTKLDKLETLLAATSTAAEDCSLVSDLLSLPSSGRFPTFDLSPQQRKSRTLQALVRQLEALAGREPVVMIFEDVHWIDPTSLELLDRTVERIRMLPVLLVVTFRPEFTPPWSGQPHVSMMTLGRLGQRDGVALVEHVLGQQDLPAEAIQGIVERTDGVPLYLEEFTKAVAEMCAEGDHAQSTASPASLGIPATLHASLMARLDRLGAAKNVAQIAAVIGREFSHDLLAAVAPYAATELRAFIDQLTSSGMVFRRGTAADSLYLFKHALVQDAAYNTLLRRPRQQLHGKIARTLEELFPGRAAREPEVLAHHFAKAGQAARAIDYWLIAGKQAAQRSANLEAIDHFSRGLKALEALPLGSEKDWKELALQTALGTALISVHGYAASQTGAAYARARILCQKFGDAAALHATLSGEFVYHFVRGDRAMMRRLTKEARRTAERTGDDAFQLAGHRMDGITAMYDGSFIEASHEFETILSLYDPDRHRPPPVLYIHDPKFQRLPTWRSSSGFSGNRTPRGVWPSKRFGMLKN
;
A
#
# COMPACT_ATOMS: atom_id res chain seq x y z
N MET A 1 -25.04 -34.30 44.33
CA MET A 1 -23.85 -34.14 45.21
C MET A 1 -24.27 -34.45 46.64
N ASP A 2 -23.49 -35.20 47.42
CA ASP A 2 -23.74 -35.42 48.86
C ASP A 2 -23.03 -34.32 49.68
N ILE A 3 -23.81 -33.43 50.28
CA ILE A 3 -23.30 -32.25 51.00
C ILE A 3 -22.57 -32.64 52.28
N ALA A 4 -23.00 -33.69 52.97
CA ALA A 4 -22.32 -34.11 54.20
C ALA A 4 -20.93 -34.68 53.88
N ALA A 5 -20.80 -35.43 52.78
CA ALA A 5 -19.52 -35.91 52.30
C ALA A 5 -18.61 -34.75 51.82
N TRP A 6 -19.19 -33.75 51.16
CA TRP A 6 -18.45 -32.57 50.72
C TRP A 6 -17.94 -31.72 51.89
N LEU A 7 -18.79 -31.41 52.88
CA LEU A 7 -18.38 -30.70 54.09
C LEU A 7 -17.26 -31.44 54.83
N ARG A 8 -17.34 -32.78 54.89
CA ARG A 8 -16.26 -33.61 55.45
C ARG A 8 -14.96 -33.48 54.66
N SER A 9 -15.00 -33.44 53.34
CA SER A 9 -13.79 -33.24 52.52
C SER A 9 -13.10 -31.90 52.80
N LEU A 10 -13.86 -30.89 53.23
CA LEU A 10 -13.35 -29.59 53.64
C LEU A 10 -12.91 -29.53 55.11
N GLY A 11 -13.11 -30.62 55.87
CA GLY A 11 -12.87 -30.67 57.32
C GLY A 11 -13.89 -29.87 58.15
N LEU A 12 -15.09 -29.65 57.61
CA LEU A 12 -16.16 -28.82 58.19
C LEU A 12 -17.45 -29.62 58.45
N GLU A 13 -17.32 -30.90 58.74
CA GLU A 13 -18.44 -31.84 58.96
C GLU A 13 -19.33 -31.48 60.15
N GLU A 14 -18.84 -30.66 61.08
CA GLU A 14 -19.62 -30.13 62.20
C GLU A 14 -20.86 -29.32 61.74
N TYR A 15 -20.84 -28.74 60.53
CA TYR A 15 -21.97 -27.98 59.99
C TYR A 15 -22.95 -28.83 59.18
N ALA A 16 -22.71 -30.13 59.03
CA ALA A 16 -23.55 -30.99 58.19
C ALA A 16 -24.99 -31.10 58.70
N SER A 17 -25.22 -31.04 60.02
CA SER A 17 -26.57 -30.97 60.58
C SER A 17 -27.22 -29.63 60.26
N ALA A 18 -26.51 -28.51 60.43
CA ALA A 18 -27.06 -27.18 60.15
C ALA A 18 -27.48 -27.02 58.68
N PHE A 19 -26.69 -27.51 57.73
CA PHE A 19 -27.05 -27.49 56.30
C PHE A 19 -28.27 -28.37 56.02
N ARG A 20 -28.36 -29.54 56.67
CA ARG A 20 -29.51 -30.45 56.50
C ARG A 20 -30.78 -29.90 57.13
N ASP A 21 -30.69 -29.37 58.35
CA ASP A 21 -31.84 -28.87 59.11
C ASP A 21 -32.44 -27.59 58.51
N ASN A 22 -31.68 -26.90 57.64
CA ASN A 22 -32.13 -25.76 56.86
C ASN A 22 -32.36 -26.10 55.38
N ASP A 23 -32.53 -27.39 55.05
CA ASP A 23 -32.85 -27.90 53.72
C ASP A 23 -31.92 -27.40 52.59
N ILE A 24 -30.63 -27.18 52.90
CA ILE A 24 -29.64 -26.80 51.90
C ILE A 24 -29.28 -28.03 51.07
N ASP A 25 -29.79 -28.09 49.85
CA ASP A 25 -29.47 -29.09 48.84
C ASP A 25 -28.34 -28.63 47.89
N ALA A 26 -27.92 -29.50 46.97
CA ALA A 26 -26.77 -29.24 46.10
C ALA A 26 -26.98 -28.03 45.17
N GLN A 27 -28.22 -27.72 44.82
CA GLN A 27 -28.55 -26.59 43.94
C GLN A 27 -28.55 -25.28 44.73
N LEU A 28 -29.07 -25.29 45.96
CA LEU A 28 -29.06 -24.13 46.85
C LEU A 28 -27.64 -23.83 47.38
N LEU A 29 -26.84 -24.87 47.61
CA LEU A 29 -25.44 -24.75 48.02
C LEU A 29 -24.66 -23.83 47.07
N LEU A 30 -24.89 -23.99 45.76
CA LEU A 30 -24.27 -23.16 44.72
C LEU A 30 -24.75 -21.71 44.75
N HIS A 31 -25.64 -21.27 45.64
CA HIS A 31 -26.13 -19.88 45.69
C HIS A 31 -25.90 -19.20 47.03
N LEU A 32 -25.39 -19.92 48.04
CA LEU A 32 -25.16 -19.38 49.37
C LEU A 32 -24.13 -18.25 49.38
N LYS A 33 -24.46 -17.18 50.09
CA LYS A 33 -23.60 -16.02 50.36
C LYS A 33 -23.05 -16.06 51.79
N ALA A 34 -22.13 -15.15 52.07
CA ALA A 34 -21.51 -15.03 53.39
C ALA A 34 -22.51 -14.74 54.51
N GLU A 35 -23.59 -14.02 54.21
CA GLU A 35 -24.68 -13.74 55.14
C GLU A 35 -25.47 -15.01 55.46
N ASP A 36 -25.84 -15.81 54.45
CA ASP A 36 -26.62 -17.04 54.64
C ASP A 36 -25.85 -18.05 55.50
N LEU A 37 -24.53 -18.19 55.28
CA LEU A 37 -23.69 -19.05 56.11
C LEU A 37 -23.60 -18.57 57.57
N LYS A 38 -23.72 -17.25 57.79
CA LYS A 38 -23.77 -16.69 59.15
C LYS A 38 -25.09 -17.04 59.82
N GLU A 39 -26.21 -16.99 59.09
CA GLU A 39 -27.54 -17.37 59.57
C GLU A 39 -27.64 -18.88 59.83
N LEU A 40 -26.96 -19.71 59.04
CA LEU A 40 -26.79 -21.15 59.26
C LEU A 40 -25.93 -21.49 60.49
N GLY A 41 -25.40 -20.49 61.20
CA GLY A 41 -24.64 -20.69 62.45
C GLY A 41 -23.13 -20.87 62.24
N VAL A 42 -22.59 -20.62 61.05
CA VAL A 42 -21.14 -20.65 60.80
C VAL A 42 -20.51 -19.34 61.31
N ALA A 43 -20.31 -19.24 62.62
CA ALA A 43 -19.81 -18.01 63.26
C ALA A 43 -18.35 -17.69 62.86
N SER A 44 -17.51 -18.71 62.69
CA SER A 44 -16.10 -18.56 62.30
C SER A 44 -15.96 -17.93 60.91
N ILE A 45 -15.28 -16.78 60.83
CA ILE A 45 -15.01 -16.07 59.57
C ILE A 45 -14.17 -16.96 58.63
N GLY A 46 -13.21 -17.72 59.19
CA GLY A 46 -12.36 -18.62 58.41
C GLY A 46 -13.15 -19.76 57.76
N HIS A 47 -14.10 -20.35 58.49
CA HIS A 47 -14.93 -21.42 57.95
C HIS A 47 -15.89 -20.90 56.86
N ARG A 48 -16.48 -19.71 57.05
CA ARG A 48 -17.32 -19.08 56.03
C ARG A 48 -16.56 -18.79 54.73
N ARG A 49 -15.35 -18.25 54.82
CA ARG A 49 -14.54 -17.95 53.64
C ARG A 49 -14.15 -19.22 52.89
N LYS A 50 -13.74 -20.26 53.63
CA LYS A 50 -13.44 -21.58 53.06
C LYS A 50 -14.63 -22.22 52.34
N LEU A 51 -15.84 -22.07 52.88
CA LEU A 51 -17.06 -22.56 52.24
C LEU A 51 -17.41 -21.77 50.97
N ILE A 52 -17.29 -20.45 50.98
CA ILE A 52 -17.56 -19.62 49.79
C ILE A 52 -16.61 -19.95 48.65
N ASP A 53 -15.31 -20.06 48.95
CA ASP A 53 -14.30 -20.37 47.94
C ASP A 53 -14.57 -21.77 47.34
N ALA A 54 -14.87 -22.76 48.18
CA ALA A 54 -15.21 -24.10 47.72
C ALA A 54 -16.54 -24.17 46.93
N ILE A 55 -17.51 -23.30 47.24
CA ILE A 55 -18.76 -23.17 46.46
C ILE A 55 -18.47 -22.55 45.09
N ALA A 56 -17.57 -21.57 45.01
CA ALA A 56 -17.17 -20.97 43.74
C ALA A 56 -16.50 -22.01 42.82
N ASP A 57 -15.63 -22.86 43.36
CA ASP A 57 -15.00 -23.94 42.60
C ASP A 57 -16.04 -24.93 42.03
N LEU A 58 -17.09 -25.26 42.79
CA LEU A 58 -18.18 -26.13 42.32
C LEU A 58 -19.01 -25.49 41.19
N ARG A 59 -19.21 -24.16 41.22
CA ARG A 59 -19.90 -23.45 40.12
C ARG A 59 -19.10 -23.53 38.82
N ASP A 60 -17.78 -23.40 38.92
CA ASP A 60 -16.89 -23.48 37.77
C ASP A 60 -16.83 -24.90 37.19
N GLU A 61 -16.97 -25.93 38.04
CA GLU A 61 -17.11 -27.32 37.57
C GLU A 61 -18.47 -27.57 36.89
N ASP A 62 -19.59 -27.07 37.44
CA ASP A 62 -20.93 -27.25 36.88
C ASP A 62 -21.12 -26.49 35.54
N ALA A 63 -20.48 -25.32 35.43
CA ALA A 63 -20.42 -24.53 34.19
C ALA A 63 -19.59 -25.21 33.09
N ARG A 64 -18.63 -26.08 33.45
CA ARG A 64 -17.82 -26.86 32.49
C ARG A 64 -18.51 -28.14 32.04
N SER A 65 -19.40 -28.73 32.86
CA SER A 65 -20.16 -29.95 32.51
C SER A 65 -21.44 -29.71 31.70
N SER A 66 -21.94 -28.48 31.63
CA SER A 66 -23.24 -28.16 30.99
C SER A 66 -23.19 -27.79 29.49
N ASN A 67 -22.02 -27.83 28.83
CA ASN A 67 -21.90 -27.51 27.40
C ASN A 67 -21.87 -28.77 26.50
N VAL A 68 -23.05 -29.37 26.26
CA VAL A 68 -23.31 -30.29 25.13
C VAL A 68 -24.65 -29.97 24.44
N SER A 69 -24.53 -29.22 23.34
CA SER A 69 -25.25 -29.30 22.04
C SER A 69 -26.79 -29.06 21.87
N VAL A 70 -27.08 -28.18 20.89
CA VAL A 70 -28.13 -28.15 19.82
C VAL A 70 -29.38 -27.23 19.94
N ASP A 71 -29.47 -26.37 18.91
CA ASP A 71 -30.59 -25.68 18.20
C ASP A 71 -31.41 -24.47 18.73
N ARG A 72 -31.46 -23.47 17.82
CA ARG A 72 -32.13 -22.14 17.68
C ARG A 72 -33.68 -22.08 17.87
N PRO A 73 -34.36 -20.90 17.76
CA PRO A 73 -34.01 -19.49 18.07
C PRO A 73 -35.15 -18.59 18.69
N LEU A 74 -34.77 -17.35 19.08
CA LEU A 74 -35.53 -16.06 19.29
C LEU A 74 -36.12 -15.76 20.70
N PRO A 75 -36.23 -14.48 21.14
CA PRO A 75 -35.63 -13.21 20.69
C PRO A 75 -34.80 -12.50 21.79
N ALA A 76 -33.96 -11.53 21.39
CA ALA A 76 -33.05 -10.79 22.27
C ALA A 76 -33.79 -9.82 23.23
N PRO A 77 -33.39 -9.72 24.51
CA PRO A 77 -33.61 -8.54 25.32
C PRO A 77 -32.49 -7.54 25.07
N THR A 78 -32.93 -6.33 24.73
CA THR A 78 -32.24 -5.04 24.66
C THR A 78 -31.09 -4.91 25.66
N ALA A 79 -29.92 -4.53 25.14
CA ALA A 79 -28.74 -4.19 25.92
C ALA A 79 -29.05 -3.10 26.94
N ALA A 80 -28.89 -3.42 28.22
CA ALA A 80 -28.73 -2.42 29.26
C ALA A 80 -27.38 -1.71 29.04
N SER A 81 -27.43 -0.39 28.87
CA SER A 81 -26.26 0.48 28.87
C SER A 81 -25.52 0.37 30.21
N PRO A 82 -24.18 0.27 30.25
CA PRO A 82 -23.45 0.23 31.50
C PRO A 82 -23.54 1.58 32.21
N GLU A 83 -23.85 1.57 33.50
CA GLU A 83 -23.72 2.71 34.41
C GLU A 83 -22.26 3.18 34.40
N ALA A 84 -22.00 4.38 33.85
CA ALA A 84 -20.66 4.94 33.70
C ALA A 84 -20.36 5.86 34.89
N GLY A 85 -19.44 5.43 35.76
CA GLY A 85 -18.84 6.32 36.76
C GLY A 85 -18.02 7.44 36.12
N ALA A 86 -17.80 8.53 36.85
CA ALA A 86 -17.04 9.67 36.33
C ALA A 86 -15.58 9.29 36.00
N GLU A 87 -15.13 9.57 34.78
CA GLU A 87 -13.83 9.14 34.25
C GLU A 87 -12.97 10.36 33.84
N ARG A 88 -11.68 10.36 34.21
CA ARG A 88 -10.69 11.31 33.70
C ARG A 88 -10.20 10.82 32.33
N ARG A 89 -10.43 11.62 31.29
CA ARG A 89 -10.12 11.24 29.92
C ARG A 89 -9.56 12.43 29.14
N GLN A 90 -8.61 12.18 28.26
CA GLN A 90 -8.20 13.20 27.29
C GLN A 90 -9.25 13.26 26.18
N LEU A 91 -9.85 14.43 25.97
CA LEU A 91 -10.82 14.67 24.89
C LEU A 91 -10.36 15.83 24.01
N THR A 92 -10.71 15.74 22.73
CA THR A 92 -10.66 16.88 21.81
C THR A 92 -12.05 17.47 21.70
N VAL A 93 -12.19 18.73 22.09
CA VAL A 93 -13.45 19.47 22.10
C VAL A 93 -13.45 20.45 20.94
N MET A 94 -14.48 20.39 20.11
CA MET A 94 -14.73 21.33 19.03
C MET A 94 -15.98 22.16 19.35
N PHE A 95 -15.87 23.46 19.16
CA PHE A 95 -16.97 24.41 19.22
C PHE A 95 -17.18 25.01 17.82
N CYS A 96 -18.38 24.91 17.28
CA CYS A 96 -18.77 25.48 16.00
C CYS A 96 -19.92 26.46 16.21
N ASP A 97 -19.87 27.62 15.56
CA ASP A 97 -20.84 28.69 15.74
C ASP A 97 -21.11 29.41 14.41
N LEU A 98 -22.35 29.86 14.21
CA LEU A 98 -22.77 30.55 12.98
C LEU A 98 -22.49 32.05 13.07
N VAL A 99 -21.77 32.60 12.09
CA VAL A 99 -21.47 34.03 12.07
C VAL A 99 -22.72 34.85 11.77
N GLY A 100 -23.02 35.82 12.63
CA GLY A 100 -24.08 36.79 12.38
C GLY A 100 -25.50 36.28 12.62
N SER A 101 -25.67 35.16 13.34
CA SER A 101 -26.97 34.59 13.73
C SER A 101 -27.93 35.59 14.39
N THR A 102 -27.40 36.52 15.21
CA THR A 102 -28.20 37.57 15.86
C THR A 102 -28.72 38.61 14.86
N ALA A 103 -27.93 38.90 13.81
CA ALA A 103 -28.37 39.78 12.73
C ALA A 103 -29.41 39.08 11.83
N LEU A 104 -29.25 37.78 11.56
CA LEU A 104 -30.24 36.95 10.89
C LEU A 104 -31.57 36.92 11.68
N ALA A 105 -31.51 36.73 12.99
CA ALA A 105 -32.67 36.73 13.87
C ALA A 105 -33.42 38.06 13.95
N SER A 106 -32.77 39.17 13.60
CA SER A 106 -33.39 40.50 13.53
C SER A 106 -34.05 40.82 12.18
N ARG A 107 -33.71 40.04 11.13
CA ARG A 107 -34.15 40.28 9.74
C ARG A 107 -35.14 39.25 9.23
N LEU A 108 -35.09 38.01 9.74
CA LEU A 108 -35.90 36.90 9.29
C LEU A 108 -37.06 36.64 10.25
N ASP A 109 -38.15 36.06 9.72
CA ASP A 109 -39.23 35.55 10.56
C ASP A 109 -38.73 34.37 11.41
N VAL A 110 -39.38 34.13 12.55
CA VAL A 110 -39.00 33.07 13.50
C VAL A 110 -39.15 31.68 12.86
N GLU A 111 -40.09 31.50 11.93
CA GLU A 111 -40.26 30.24 11.19
C GLU A 111 -39.10 29.99 10.21
N ASP A 112 -38.71 31.01 9.42
CA ASP A 112 -37.60 30.93 8.47
C ASP A 112 -36.25 30.71 9.19
N LEU A 113 -36.03 31.42 10.31
CA LEU A 113 -34.83 31.25 11.14
C LEU A 113 -34.72 29.82 11.70
N ARG A 114 -35.86 29.24 12.11
CA ARG A 114 -35.91 27.87 12.64
C ARG A 114 -35.56 26.85 11.56
N GLU A 115 -36.01 27.05 10.32
CA GLU A 115 -35.68 26.17 9.20
C GLU A 115 -34.18 26.23 8.86
N ILE A 116 -33.60 27.43 8.81
CA ILE A 116 -32.17 27.64 8.57
C ILE A 116 -31.30 27.01 9.67
N ILE A 117 -31.63 27.25 10.94
CA ILE A 117 -30.90 26.65 12.07
C ILE A 117 -31.05 25.13 12.06
N GLY A 118 -32.22 24.61 11.69
CA GLY A 118 -32.46 23.17 11.56
C GLY A 118 -31.60 22.52 10.47
N ALA A 119 -31.55 23.13 9.28
CA ALA A 119 -30.71 22.67 8.17
C ALA A 119 -29.21 22.69 8.52
N TYR A 120 -28.75 23.77 9.16
CA TYR A 120 -27.39 23.88 9.67
C TYR A 120 -27.07 22.80 10.72
N GLN A 121 -27.91 22.63 11.75
CA GLN A 121 -27.69 21.64 12.80
C GLN A 121 -27.68 20.19 12.26
N GLN A 122 -28.48 19.90 11.24
CA GLN A 122 -28.48 18.61 10.56
C GLN A 122 -27.19 18.39 9.77
N CYS A 123 -26.76 19.38 8.99
CA CYS A 123 -25.47 19.37 8.27
C CYS A 123 -24.29 19.13 9.22
N VAL A 124 -24.25 19.85 10.35
CA VAL A 124 -23.24 19.63 11.40
C VAL A 124 -23.33 18.20 11.93
N SER A 125 -24.51 17.71 12.30
CA SER A 125 -24.68 16.36 12.86
C SER A 125 -24.15 15.26 11.92
N ASP A 126 -24.48 15.34 10.64
CA ASP A 126 -24.12 14.33 9.65
C ASP A 126 -22.61 14.36 9.34
N THR A 127 -22.05 15.56 9.21
CA THR A 127 -20.60 15.75 9.03
C THR A 127 -19.83 15.22 10.24
N ILE A 128 -20.24 15.57 11.46
CA ILE A 128 -19.55 15.14 12.68
C ILE A 128 -19.63 13.63 12.92
N LYS A 129 -20.78 13.00 12.64
CA LYS A 129 -20.92 11.55 12.70
C LYS A 129 -20.00 10.84 11.70
N ARG A 130 -19.84 11.37 10.49
CA ARG A 130 -18.94 10.83 9.45
C ARG A 130 -17.49 10.76 9.94
N PHE A 131 -17.03 11.74 10.71
CA PHE A 131 -15.68 11.77 11.28
C PHE A 131 -15.57 11.11 12.67
N GLY A 132 -16.63 10.43 13.13
CA GLY A 132 -16.64 9.71 14.40
C GLY A 132 -16.67 10.60 15.65
N GLY A 133 -17.13 11.84 15.52
CA GLY A 133 -17.37 12.76 16.63
C GLY A 133 -18.75 12.56 17.26
N PHE A 134 -18.89 12.95 18.53
CA PHE A 134 -20.13 12.90 19.29
C PHE A 134 -20.65 14.32 19.54
N VAL A 135 -21.85 14.64 19.02
CA VAL A 135 -22.50 15.93 19.29
C VAL A 135 -23.02 15.93 20.73
N ALA A 136 -22.43 16.77 21.56
CA ALA A 136 -22.68 16.81 22.99
C ALA A 136 -23.85 17.73 23.35
N LYS A 137 -23.93 18.91 22.73
CA LYS A 137 -24.96 19.91 23.03
C LYS A 137 -25.19 20.85 21.85
N TYR A 138 -26.46 21.18 21.63
CA TYR A 138 -26.89 22.30 20.77
C TYR A 138 -27.17 23.52 21.65
N MET A 139 -26.66 24.68 21.24
CA MET A 139 -26.74 25.96 21.97
C MET A 139 -27.30 27.04 21.05
N GLY A 140 -28.45 26.77 20.42
CA GLY A 140 -28.99 27.63 19.37
C GLY A 140 -28.23 27.44 18.07
N ASP A 141 -27.44 28.44 17.70
CA ASP A 141 -26.53 28.47 16.54
C ASP A 141 -25.14 27.88 16.84
N GLY A 142 -24.80 27.69 18.12
CA GLY A 142 -23.59 27.00 18.56
C GLY A 142 -23.77 25.49 18.70
N VAL A 143 -22.76 24.70 18.33
CA VAL A 143 -22.71 23.24 18.48
C VAL A 143 -21.42 22.82 19.19
N LEU A 144 -21.57 22.06 20.27
CA LEU A 144 -20.47 21.49 21.05
C LEU A 144 -20.27 20.01 20.70
N VAL A 145 -19.05 19.63 20.34
CA VAL A 145 -18.71 18.31 19.83
C VAL A 145 -17.51 17.73 20.57
N TYR A 146 -17.56 16.44 20.90
CA TYR A 146 -16.48 15.68 21.51
C TYR A 146 -15.93 14.62 20.58
N PHE A 147 -14.61 14.61 20.42
CA PHE A 147 -13.86 13.52 19.80
C PHE A 147 -13.10 12.77 20.90
N GLY A 148 -13.08 11.44 20.78
CA GLY A 148 -12.56 10.53 21.80
C GLY A 148 -13.58 10.01 22.81
N TYR A 149 -14.87 10.24 22.56
CA TYR A 149 -16.00 9.78 23.35
C TYR A 149 -17.14 9.30 22.44
N PRO A 150 -17.82 8.17 22.74
CA PRO A 150 -17.60 7.24 23.87
C PRO A 150 -16.35 6.35 23.71
N GLN A 151 -15.80 6.23 22.50
CA GLN A 151 -14.59 5.48 22.19
C GLN A 151 -13.44 6.43 21.82
N ALA A 152 -12.24 6.16 22.36
CA ALA A 152 -11.06 6.98 22.14
C ALA A 152 -10.29 6.47 20.91
N HIS A 153 -9.74 7.40 20.13
CA HIS A 153 -8.90 7.10 18.98
C HIS A 153 -7.63 7.96 19.05
N GLU A 154 -6.50 7.40 18.63
CA GLU A 154 -5.24 8.14 18.63
C GLU A 154 -5.29 9.39 17.73
N ASP A 155 -6.15 9.39 16.70
CA ASP A 155 -6.36 10.45 15.72
C ASP A 155 -7.53 11.40 16.06
N ASP A 156 -8.01 11.45 17.31
CA ASP A 156 -9.15 12.29 17.70
C ASP A 156 -8.93 13.80 17.45
N ALA A 157 -7.68 14.28 17.57
CA ALA A 157 -7.32 15.66 17.23
C ALA A 157 -7.39 15.93 15.72
N GLU A 158 -6.86 15.00 14.90
CA GLU A 158 -6.91 15.08 13.43
C GLU A 158 -8.34 15.06 12.93
N ARG A 159 -9.15 14.12 13.44
CA ARG A 159 -10.57 13.97 13.09
C ARG A 159 -11.36 15.25 13.37
N ALA A 160 -11.13 15.88 14.52
CA ALA A 160 -11.78 17.15 14.86
C ALA A 160 -11.44 18.26 13.86
N VAL A 161 -10.18 18.39 13.47
CA VAL A 161 -9.74 19.42 12.51
C VAL A 161 -10.28 19.16 11.10
N ARG A 162 -10.22 17.91 10.63
CA ARG A 162 -10.81 17.53 9.33
C ARG A 162 -12.31 17.77 9.29
N ALA A 163 -13.00 17.43 10.37
CA ALA A 163 -14.42 17.68 10.51
C ALA A 163 -14.73 19.18 10.48
N GLY A 164 -13.91 20.00 11.13
CA GLY A 164 -14.05 21.46 11.09
C GLY A 164 -13.86 22.04 9.68
N LEU A 165 -12.83 21.63 8.96
CA LEU A 165 -12.59 22.08 7.58
C LEU A 165 -13.72 21.64 6.64
N ALA A 166 -14.11 20.36 6.69
CA ALA A 166 -15.22 19.86 5.88
C ALA A 166 -16.55 20.56 6.18
N LEU A 167 -16.77 20.96 7.44
CA LEU A 167 -17.97 21.68 7.83
C LEU A 167 -18.02 23.08 7.21
N ILE A 168 -16.88 23.77 7.09
CA ILE A 168 -16.79 25.06 6.39
C ILE A 168 -17.19 24.89 4.92
N ASP A 169 -16.66 23.86 4.25
CA ASP A 169 -16.96 23.61 2.84
C ASP A 169 -18.45 23.31 2.63
N ILE A 170 -19.02 22.39 3.40
CA ILE A 170 -20.41 21.96 3.23
C ILE A 170 -21.40 23.07 3.62
N VAL A 171 -21.12 23.86 4.65
CA VAL A 171 -22.01 24.98 5.04
C VAL A 171 -22.02 26.08 3.97
N ASN A 172 -20.88 26.32 3.31
CA ASN A 172 -20.80 27.25 2.18
C ASN A 172 -21.58 26.76 0.93
N GLU A 173 -21.80 25.46 0.80
CA GLU A 173 -22.55 24.84 -0.32
C GLU A 173 -24.07 24.79 -0.09
N LEU A 174 -24.58 25.17 1.10
CA LEU A 174 -26.02 25.18 1.36
C LEU A 174 -26.71 26.28 0.52
N GLU A 175 -27.58 25.87 -0.41
CA GLU A 175 -28.39 26.77 -1.24
C GLU A 175 -29.48 27.48 -0.40
N LEU A 176 -29.08 28.49 0.36
CA LEU A 176 -29.95 29.34 1.17
C LEU A 176 -29.98 30.78 0.62
N SER A 177 -30.99 31.55 1.02
CA SER A 177 -31.21 32.93 0.57
C SER A 177 -30.06 33.88 0.90
N ASP A 178 -29.28 33.58 1.95
CA ASP A 178 -28.09 34.32 2.37
C ASP A 178 -26.94 33.31 2.64
N PRO A 179 -25.68 33.64 2.28
CA PRO A 179 -24.54 32.76 2.53
C PRO A 179 -24.26 32.62 4.03
N LEU A 180 -24.15 31.38 4.50
CA LEU A 180 -23.84 31.05 5.88
C LEU A 180 -22.33 30.89 6.05
N GLN A 181 -21.79 31.43 7.15
CA GLN A 181 -20.38 31.28 7.50
C GLN A 181 -20.26 30.74 8.92
N VAL A 182 -19.21 29.97 9.18
CA VAL A 182 -18.99 29.34 10.50
C VAL A 182 -17.65 29.70 11.09
N ARG A 183 -17.57 29.67 12.41
CA ARG A 183 -16.32 29.82 13.16
C ARG A 183 -16.11 28.59 14.01
N ILE A 184 -14.90 28.05 13.96
CA ILE A 184 -14.60 26.77 14.61
C ILE A 184 -13.37 26.91 15.51
N GLY A 185 -13.52 26.48 16.76
CA GLY A 185 -12.47 26.44 17.77
C GLY A 185 -12.26 25.04 18.31
N ILE A 186 -11.01 24.56 18.33
CA ILE A 186 -10.68 23.19 18.76
C ILE A 186 -9.58 23.18 19.82
N ALA A 187 -9.85 22.52 20.95
CA ALA A 187 -8.90 22.34 22.03
C ALA A 187 -8.85 20.88 22.49
N THR A 188 -7.64 20.38 22.76
CA THR A 188 -7.43 19.05 23.36
C THR A 188 -6.89 19.17 24.78
N GLY A 189 -7.44 18.40 25.72
CA GLY A 189 -6.97 18.38 27.10
C GLY A 189 -7.65 17.31 27.95
N ILE A 190 -7.19 17.16 29.20
CA ILE A 190 -7.74 16.20 30.16
C ILE A 190 -9.01 16.81 30.77
N VAL A 191 -10.11 16.08 30.68
CA VAL A 191 -11.40 16.45 31.23
C VAL A 191 -12.00 15.31 32.03
N VAL A 192 -12.93 15.63 32.94
CA VAL A 192 -13.71 14.64 33.68
C VAL A 192 -15.08 14.54 33.03
N VAL A 193 -15.46 13.34 32.60
CA VAL A 193 -16.80 13.03 32.07
C VAL A 193 -17.60 12.36 33.18
N GLY A 194 -18.73 12.92 33.61
CA GLY A 194 -19.56 12.38 34.70
C GLY A 194 -21.05 12.67 34.56
N ASP A 195 -21.87 12.07 35.44
CA ASP A 195 -23.33 12.25 35.45
C ASP A 195 -23.79 13.62 35.98
N ILE A 196 -24.90 14.07 35.40
CA ILE A 196 -25.62 15.34 35.55
C ILE A 196 -25.76 15.82 37.01
N VAL A 197 -25.49 17.11 37.23
CA VAL A 197 -26.16 17.90 38.28
C VAL A 197 -27.33 18.65 37.61
N GLY A 198 -28.58 18.23 37.89
CA GLY A 198 -29.80 18.89 37.36
C GLY A 198 -31.00 17.95 37.20
N PHE A 199 -32.19 18.38 37.62
CA PHE A 199 -33.47 17.66 37.45
C PHE A 199 -34.21 18.17 36.20
N GLY A 200 -34.51 17.30 35.23
CA GLY A 200 -35.39 17.62 34.07
C GLY A 200 -35.15 16.82 32.77
N GLU A 201 -35.99 17.04 31.75
CA GLU A 201 -36.07 16.31 30.46
C GLU A 201 -34.90 16.49 29.47
N ALA A 202 -33.81 17.16 29.86
CA ALA A 202 -32.56 17.17 29.09
C ALA A 202 -31.52 16.31 29.82
N ARG A 203 -31.22 15.11 29.31
CA ARG A 203 -30.06 14.33 29.77
C ARG A 203 -28.77 15.04 29.35
N GLU A 204 -28.26 15.94 30.19
CA GLU A 204 -27.07 16.76 29.91
C GLU A 204 -25.76 16.12 30.46
N ARG A 205 -25.01 15.37 29.64
CA ARG A 205 -23.69 14.86 30.07
C ARG A 205 -22.64 15.96 30.02
N GLY A 206 -22.48 16.65 31.15
CA GLY A 206 -21.50 17.73 31.34
C GLY A 206 -20.06 17.21 31.42
N VAL A 207 -19.18 17.80 30.62
CA VAL A 207 -17.73 17.61 30.74
C VAL A 207 -17.18 18.74 31.62
N ILE A 208 -16.47 18.38 32.69
CA ILE A 208 -15.84 19.34 33.61
C ILE A 208 -14.33 19.39 33.30
N GLY A 209 -13.84 20.55 32.87
CA GLY A 209 -12.43 20.81 32.58
C GLY A 209 -12.23 22.17 31.91
N GLU A 210 -10.98 22.62 31.77
CA GLU A 210 -10.64 23.89 31.11
C GLU A 210 -10.80 23.81 29.58
N THR A 211 -10.72 22.61 29.01
CA THR A 211 -10.72 22.37 27.56
C THR A 211 -11.95 22.88 26.80
N PRO A 212 -13.21 22.65 27.25
CA PRO A 212 -14.38 23.23 26.58
C PRO A 212 -14.39 24.77 26.60
N ASN A 213 -13.92 25.38 27.69
CA ASN A 213 -13.81 26.83 27.78
C ASN A 213 -12.74 27.36 26.82
N ILE A 214 -11.61 26.67 26.67
CA ILE A 214 -10.56 27.05 25.71
C ILE A 214 -11.08 26.92 24.27
N ALA A 215 -11.76 25.82 23.92
CA ALA A 215 -12.34 25.63 22.57
C ALA A 215 -13.32 26.74 22.19
N ALA A 216 -14.23 27.12 23.11
CA ALA A 216 -15.17 28.22 22.89
C ALA A 216 -14.46 29.58 22.69
N ARG A 217 -13.33 29.81 23.39
CA ARG A 217 -12.55 31.05 23.24
C ARG A 217 -11.79 31.08 21.92
N LEU A 218 -11.20 29.96 21.50
CA LEU A 218 -10.56 29.83 20.19
C LEU A 218 -11.56 30.05 19.05
N GLN A 219 -12.80 29.55 19.19
CA GLN A 219 -13.87 29.82 18.23
C GLN A 219 -14.20 31.31 18.15
N GLY A 220 -14.30 32.00 19.30
CA GLY A 220 -14.56 33.44 19.32
C GLY A 220 -13.45 34.30 18.68
N LEU A 221 -12.23 33.75 18.60
CA LEU A 221 -11.06 34.36 17.95
C LEU A 221 -10.95 34.02 16.46
N ALA A 222 -11.68 33.02 15.99
CA ALA A 222 -11.67 32.62 14.58
C ALA A 222 -12.34 33.69 13.70
N GLU A 223 -11.71 34.00 12.57
CA GLU A 223 -12.34 34.74 11.48
C GLU A 223 -13.44 33.87 10.84
N PRO A 224 -14.45 34.45 10.16
CA PRO A 224 -15.44 33.68 9.42
C PRO A 224 -14.78 32.66 8.47
N ASP A 225 -15.29 31.43 8.46
CA ASP A 225 -14.82 30.28 7.67
C ASP A 225 -13.37 29.86 7.98
N THR A 226 -13.00 29.91 9.26
CA THR A 226 -11.69 29.46 9.72
C THR A 226 -11.78 28.53 10.92
N VAL A 227 -10.78 27.64 11.01
CA VAL A 227 -10.58 26.75 12.16
C VAL A 227 -9.39 27.25 12.96
N VAL A 228 -9.60 27.54 14.24
CA VAL A 228 -8.54 27.95 15.17
C VAL A 228 -8.34 26.88 16.23
N ILE A 229 -7.08 26.51 16.48
CA ILE A 229 -6.70 25.48 17.43
C ILE A 229 -5.76 26.01 18.51
N GLY A 230 -5.79 25.35 19.67
CA GLY A 230 -4.85 25.62 20.77
C GLY A 230 -3.52 24.88 20.58
N GLU A 231 -2.49 25.34 21.30
CA GLU A 231 -1.12 24.79 21.25
C GLU A 231 -1.03 23.27 21.46
N ARG A 232 -1.79 22.72 22.42
CA ARG A 232 -1.79 21.26 22.67
C ARG A 232 -2.39 20.48 21.51
N THR A 233 -3.42 21.01 20.86
CA THR A 233 -4.00 20.42 19.65
C THR A 233 -2.99 20.49 18.50
N HIS A 234 -2.29 21.62 18.34
CA HIS A 234 -1.26 21.81 17.32
C HIS A 234 -0.12 20.78 17.46
N HIS A 235 0.40 20.56 18.66
CA HIS A 235 1.41 19.52 18.90
C HIS A 235 0.91 18.12 18.47
N LEU A 236 -0.31 17.74 18.87
CA LEU A 236 -0.87 16.44 18.49
C LEU A 236 -1.07 16.25 16.97
N LEU A 237 -1.17 17.34 16.21
CA LEU A 237 -1.38 17.30 14.75
C LEU A 237 -0.05 17.30 13.96
N GLY A 238 1.07 17.65 14.58
CA GLY A 238 2.38 17.71 13.91
C GLY A 238 2.33 18.52 12.61
N HIS A 239 2.70 17.90 11.49
CA HIS A 239 2.67 18.51 10.14
C HIS A 239 1.51 18.01 9.27
N LEU A 240 0.43 17.49 9.86
CA LEU A 240 -0.72 16.97 9.09
C LEU A 240 -1.53 18.09 8.41
N PHE A 241 -1.35 19.34 8.85
CA PHE A 241 -2.02 20.53 8.31
C PHE A 241 -1.04 21.70 8.20
N ASP A 242 -1.33 22.62 7.29
CA ASP A 242 -0.63 23.90 7.23
C ASP A 242 -1.25 24.86 8.25
N PHE A 243 -0.43 25.49 9.08
CA PHE A 243 -0.86 26.39 10.15
C PHE A 243 -0.36 27.81 9.94
N ARG A 244 -1.17 28.80 10.31
CA ARG A 244 -0.76 30.19 10.52
C ARG A 244 -0.73 30.47 12.01
N ASP A 245 0.44 30.80 12.55
CA ASP A 245 0.59 31.19 13.95
C ASP A 245 -0.10 32.53 14.20
N LEU A 246 -1.05 32.57 15.14
CA LEU A 246 -1.78 33.76 15.55
C LEU A 246 -1.15 34.42 16.79
N GLY A 247 -0.05 33.86 17.30
CA GLY A 247 0.69 34.35 18.46
C GLY A 247 0.02 34.01 19.80
N THR A 248 0.57 34.59 20.88
CA THR A 248 0.04 34.48 22.24
C THR A 248 -1.05 35.53 22.46
N LEU A 249 -2.27 35.08 22.73
CA LEU A 249 -3.45 35.93 22.88
C LEU A 249 -3.87 35.98 24.36
N GLU A 250 -4.09 37.20 24.88
CA GLU A 250 -4.66 37.37 26.21
C GLU A 250 -6.16 37.04 26.18
N VAL A 251 -6.54 35.99 26.91
CA VAL A 251 -7.93 35.53 26.99
C VAL A 251 -8.49 35.88 28.36
N LYS A 252 -9.62 36.61 28.40
CA LYS A 252 -10.29 36.98 29.66
C LYS A 252 -10.56 35.74 30.54
N GLY A 253 -9.99 35.72 31.74
CA GLY A 253 -10.22 34.68 32.75
C GLY A 253 -9.05 33.69 32.95
N TYR A 254 -7.95 33.82 32.20
CA TYR A 254 -6.72 33.06 32.40
C TYR A 254 -5.56 33.99 32.77
N SER A 255 -4.67 33.53 33.66
CA SER A 255 -3.47 34.27 34.07
C SER A 255 -2.32 34.17 33.08
N GLU A 256 -2.37 33.19 32.16
CA GLU A 256 -1.35 32.95 31.14
C GLU A 256 -1.95 33.13 29.74
N PRO A 257 -1.26 33.81 28.81
CA PRO A 257 -1.74 34.00 27.45
C PRO A 257 -1.72 32.67 26.67
N ILE A 258 -2.76 32.43 25.87
CA ILE A 258 -2.92 31.17 25.11
C ILE A 258 -2.38 31.37 23.71
N ARG A 259 -1.49 30.49 23.25
CA ARG A 259 -1.01 30.47 21.87
C ARG A 259 -2.01 29.77 20.96
N ALA A 260 -2.38 30.42 19.86
CA ALA A 260 -3.40 29.92 18.93
C ALA A 260 -2.85 29.82 17.50
N TYR A 261 -3.38 28.87 16.75
CA TYR A 261 -2.99 28.61 15.36
C TYR A 261 -4.24 28.51 14.49
N GLN A 262 -4.26 29.17 13.34
CA GLN A 262 -5.28 28.97 12.31
C GLN A 262 -4.86 27.79 11.44
N VAL A 263 -5.75 26.82 11.25
CA VAL A 263 -5.57 25.72 10.28
C VAL A 263 -5.99 26.22 8.91
N LEU A 264 -5.08 26.12 7.94
CA LEU A 264 -5.34 26.59 6.57
C LEU A 264 -5.89 25.47 5.69
N ARG A 265 -5.22 24.31 5.67
CA ARG A 265 -5.56 23.17 4.81
C ARG A 265 -4.83 21.91 5.28
N PRO A 266 -5.26 20.69 4.90
CA PRO A 266 -4.45 19.49 5.05
C PRO A 266 -3.09 19.67 4.36
N SER A 267 -2.02 19.24 5.03
CA SER A 267 -0.67 19.35 4.47
C SER A 267 -0.44 18.21 3.47
N ILE A 268 0.09 18.57 2.30
CA ILE A 268 0.36 17.66 1.18
C ILE A 268 1.76 17.04 1.37
N LEU A 269 2.00 16.34 2.47
CA LEU A 269 3.31 15.72 2.68
C LEU A 269 3.45 14.43 1.86
N ASP A 270 4.09 14.62 0.70
CA ASP A 270 4.32 13.69 -0.41
C ASP A 270 5.47 12.67 -0.19
N SER A 271 6.33 12.88 0.81
CA SER A 271 7.46 11.97 1.08
C SER A 271 7.07 10.86 2.05
N ARG A 272 7.29 9.60 1.64
CA ARG A 272 7.26 8.43 2.54
C ARG A 272 8.17 8.67 3.74
N PHE A 273 9.29 9.37 3.58
CA PHE A 273 10.24 9.66 4.66
C PHE A 273 9.73 10.77 5.61
N GLU A 274 9.04 11.80 5.14
CA GLU A 274 8.47 12.85 6.02
C GLU A 274 7.29 12.32 6.83
N ALA A 275 6.40 11.55 6.20
CA ALA A 275 5.34 10.82 6.89
C ALA A 275 5.88 9.77 7.90
N LEU A 276 7.13 9.34 7.72
CA LEU A 276 7.81 8.35 8.56
C LEU A 276 8.47 8.91 9.81
N HIS A 277 8.60 10.23 10.00
CA HIS A 277 9.45 10.76 11.08
C HIS A 277 8.80 11.89 11.88
N GLY A 278 7.47 11.82 12.08
CA GLY A 278 6.70 12.78 12.86
C GLY A 278 7.40 13.28 14.14
N GLU A 279 7.24 14.59 14.37
CA GLU A 279 7.73 15.46 15.45
C GLU A 279 9.23 15.67 15.67
N ARG A 280 10.17 14.78 15.29
CA ARG A 280 11.62 15.08 15.41
C ARG A 280 12.47 14.20 14.51
N LEU A 281 12.62 14.61 13.25
CA LEU A 281 13.76 14.15 12.45
C LEU A 281 15.04 14.53 13.19
N THR A 282 15.93 13.57 13.42
CA THR A 282 17.27 13.88 13.93
C THR A 282 17.91 14.90 12.99
N PRO A 283 18.53 15.97 13.52
CA PRO A 283 19.18 16.98 12.69
C PRO A 283 20.14 16.35 11.69
N LEU A 284 20.21 16.92 10.50
CA LEU A 284 21.16 16.48 9.49
C LEU A 284 22.56 16.91 9.93
N VAL A 285 23.46 15.97 10.18
CA VAL A 285 24.83 16.23 10.65
C VAL A 285 25.84 15.88 9.55
N GLY A 286 26.77 16.80 9.26
CA GLY A 286 27.94 16.53 8.41
C GLY A 286 27.61 16.36 6.92
N ARG A 287 26.55 17.04 6.44
CA ARG A 287 26.03 16.93 5.06
C ARG A 287 25.84 18.29 4.38
N GLU A 288 26.51 19.31 4.89
CA GLU A 288 26.34 20.69 4.43
C GLU A 288 26.75 20.84 2.95
N ASN A 289 27.79 20.14 2.53
CA ASN A 289 28.27 20.17 1.14
C ASN A 289 27.28 19.51 0.16
N GLU A 290 26.71 18.36 0.54
CA GLU A 290 25.73 17.66 -0.28
C GLU A 290 24.43 18.46 -0.43
N ILE A 291 23.98 19.11 0.64
CA ILE A 291 22.81 19.98 0.61
C ILE A 291 23.07 21.24 -0.24
N GLU A 292 24.23 21.88 -0.10
CA GLU A 292 24.64 23.01 -0.94
C GLU A 292 24.63 22.63 -2.44
N ALA A 293 25.17 21.46 -2.79
CA ALA A 293 25.19 20.97 -4.16
C ALA A 293 23.78 20.73 -4.72
N LEU A 294 22.89 20.12 -3.93
CA LEU A 294 21.48 19.93 -4.29
C LEU A 294 20.77 21.28 -4.49
N ARG A 295 21.00 22.25 -3.60
CA ARG A 295 20.44 23.60 -3.69
C ARG A 295 20.93 24.33 -4.94
N HIS A 296 22.21 24.24 -5.26
CA HIS A 296 22.77 24.84 -6.46
C HIS A 296 22.14 24.23 -7.73
N CYS A 297 21.94 22.92 -7.78
CA CYS A 297 21.21 22.27 -8.86
C CYS A 297 19.74 22.71 -8.93
N TRP A 298 19.07 22.90 -7.80
CA TRP A 298 17.71 23.47 -7.78
C TRP A 298 17.66 24.87 -8.39
N GLN A 299 18.60 25.76 -8.03
CA GLN A 299 18.64 27.11 -8.61
C GLN A 299 18.85 27.09 -10.13
N ARG A 300 19.69 26.19 -10.65
CA ARG A 300 19.87 26.00 -12.10
C ARG A 300 18.62 25.44 -12.78
N ALA A 301 17.96 24.46 -12.17
CA ALA A 301 16.72 23.90 -12.67
C ALA A 301 15.66 25.00 -12.84
N LYS A 302 15.49 25.90 -11.86
CA LYS A 302 14.57 27.05 -11.99
C LYS A 302 14.89 27.96 -13.18
N GLY A 303 16.15 28.03 -13.60
CA GLY A 303 16.60 28.73 -14.81
C GLY A 303 16.31 28.01 -16.13
N ILE A 304 15.49 26.95 -16.14
CA ILE A 304 15.19 26.09 -17.30
C ILE A 304 16.42 25.25 -17.74
N GLU A 305 17.41 25.10 -16.86
CA GLU A 305 18.49 24.14 -17.02
C GLU A 305 18.20 22.90 -16.17
N GLY A 306 17.36 21.99 -16.66
CA GLY A 306 16.97 20.81 -15.89
C GLY A 306 18.18 20.01 -15.42
N GLN A 307 18.13 19.55 -14.17
CA GLN A 307 19.25 18.89 -13.50
C GLN A 307 18.84 17.48 -13.05
N VAL A 308 19.77 16.53 -13.18
CA VAL A 308 19.65 15.19 -12.62
C VAL A 308 20.75 14.96 -11.61
N ILE A 309 20.39 14.53 -10.41
CA ILE A 309 21.33 14.12 -9.38
C ILE A 309 21.16 12.63 -9.10
N LEU A 310 22.23 11.89 -9.31
CA LEU A 310 22.35 10.46 -9.03
C LEU A 310 22.97 10.28 -7.65
N LEU A 311 22.12 10.04 -6.65
CA LEU A 311 22.51 9.89 -5.25
C LEU A 311 22.77 8.42 -4.92
N VAL A 312 24.05 8.05 -4.84
CA VAL A 312 24.48 6.68 -4.54
C VAL A 312 24.97 6.56 -3.10
N GLY A 313 24.63 5.45 -2.44
CA GLY A 313 25.20 5.13 -1.14
C GLY A 313 24.62 3.88 -0.49
N GLU A 314 25.29 3.41 0.55
CA GLU A 314 24.92 2.20 1.31
C GLU A 314 23.53 2.33 1.97
N PRO A 315 22.86 1.21 2.30
CA PRO A 315 21.62 1.25 3.07
C PRO A 315 21.81 1.97 4.41
N GLY A 316 20.91 2.90 4.77
CA GLY A 316 21.00 3.64 6.04
C GLY A 316 21.99 4.81 6.07
N ILE A 317 22.67 5.11 4.97
CA ILE A 317 23.66 6.20 4.89
C ILE A 317 23.06 7.63 4.96
N GLY A 318 21.74 7.75 4.84
CA GLY A 318 21.03 9.04 4.87
C GLY A 318 20.51 9.56 3.51
N LYS A 319 20.47 8.74 2.45
CA LYS A 319 19.93 9.13 1.12
C LYS A 319 18.58 9.84 1.22
N SER A 320 17.60 9.19 1.83
CA SER A 320 16.24 9.73 1.98
C SER A 320 16.16 10.88 2.99
N ARG A 321 17.12 11.00 3.92
CA ARG A 321 17.17 12.15 4.85
C ARG A 321 17.67 13.40 4.15
N ILE A 322 18.64 13.26 3.24
CA ILE A 322 19.15 14.35 2.40
C ILE A 322 18.08 14.84 1.43
N THR A 323 17.33 13.92 0.79
CA THR A 323 16.22 14.31 -0.09
C THR A 323 15.19 15.14 0.68
N VAL A 324 14.84 14.73 1.90
CA VAL A 324 13.92 15.51 2.74
C VAL A 324 14.52 16.82 3.24
N ALA A 325 15.80 16.84 3.63
CA ALA A 325 16.46 18.08 4.06
C ALA A 325 16.47 19.15 2.96
N VAL A 326 16.72 18.77 1.69
CA VAL A 326 16.63 19.74 0.60
C VAL A 326 15.19 20.20 0.37
N LEU A 327 14.19 19.31 0.53
CA LEU A 327 12.77 19.68 0.43
C LEU A 327 12.36 20.68 1.53
N GLU A 328 12.87 20.50 2.75
CA GLU A 328 12.69 21.40 3.91
C GLU A 328 13.26 22.79 3.62
N GLU A 329 14.48 22.88 3.05
CA GLU A 329 15.11 24.17 2.73
C GLU A 329 14.36 24.96 1.65
N ILE A 330 13.77 24.26 0.67
CA ILE A 330 13.03 24.88 -0.44
C ILE A 330 11.50 24.89 -0.20
N ALA A 331 11.05 24.62 1.02
CA ALA A 331 9.62 24.52 1.36
C ALA A 331 8.85 25.83 1.10
N ASN A 332 9.52 26.98 1.23
CA ASN A 332 8.92 28.29 1.00
C ASN A 332 8.88 28.69 -0.48
N GLU A 333 9.41 27.87 -1.38
CA GLU A 333 9.40 28.14 -2.82
C GLU A 333 8.21 27.45 -3.51
N GLN A 334 7.53 28.14 -4.44
CA GLN A 334 6.47 27.55 -5.25
C GLN A 334 7.05 26.49 -6.19
N ARG A 335 6.53 25.26 -6.09
CA ARG A 335 7.02 24.10 -6.84
C ARG A 335 5.99 22.98 -6.88
N THR A 336 6.01 22.20 -7.96
CA THR A 336 5.39 20.88 -7.99
C THR A 336 6.36 19.88 -7.39
N HIS A 337 5.87 18.96 -6.56
CA HIS A 337 6.67 17.90 -5.98
C HIS A 337 6.11 16.53 -6.40
N LEU A 338 6.99 15.66 -6.91
CA LEU A 338 6.62 14.32 -7.37
C LEU A 338 7.55 13.28 -6.75
N CYS A 339 7.01 12.38 -5.93
CA CYS A 339 7.76 11.33 -5.25
C CYS A 339 7.37 9.92 -5.73
N TYR A 340 8.36 9.14 -6.15
CA TYR A 340 8.22 7.78 -6.67
C TYR A 340 9.01 6.80 -5.80
N PHE A 341 8.37 5.73 -5.34
CA PHE A 341 9.00 4.75 -4.45
C PHE A 341 9.07 3.39 -5.12
N CYS A 342 10.29 2.92 -5.39
CA CYS A 342 10.50 1.56 -5.86
C CYS A 342 10.34 0.56 -4.69
N SER A 343 9.93 -0.67 -5.00
CA SER A 343 9.67 -1.69 -3.99
C SER A 343 10.27 -3.04 -4.39
N PRO A 344 11.00 -3.73 -3.49
CA PRO A 344 11.58 -5.04 -3.78
C PRO A 344 10.55 -6.11 -4.12
N HIS A 345 9.30 -5.95 -3.67
CA HIS A 345 8.20 -6.87 -3.97
C HIS A 345 7.55 -6.62 -5.33
N HIS A 346 7.78 -5.45 -5.94
CA HIS A 346 7.11 -4.99 -7.15
C HIS A 346 8.08 -4.71 -8.30
N SER A 347 9.30 -5.27 -8.25
CA SER A 347 10.30 -5.12 -9.32
C SER A 347 9.88 -5.75 -10.66
N GLY A 348 8.82 -6.57 -10.66
CA GLY A 348 8.19 -7.14 -11.86
C GLY A 348 6.80 -6.57 -12.13
N SER A 349 6.39 -5.53 -11.40
CA SER A 349 5.08 -4.89 -11.55
C SER A 349 5.25 -3.65 -12.41
N ALA A 350 4.84 -3.73 -13.68
CA ALA A 350 5.05 -2.66 -14.65
C ALA A 350 4.46 -1.33 -14.17
N LEU A 351 5.27 -0.26 -14.20
CA LEU A 351 4.88 1.10 -13.82
C LEU A 351 4.41 1.26 -12.36
N TYR A 352 4.79 0.33 -11.46
CA TYR A 352 4.36 0.37 -10.06
C TYR A 352 4.57 1.71 -9.36
N PRO A 353 5.79 2.32 -9.34
CA PRO A 353 5.99 3.59 -8.65
C PRO A 353 5.12 4.72 -9.22
N ILE A 354 4.81 4.68 -10.51
CA ILE A 354 3.98 5.68 -11.20
C ILE A 354 2.51 5.48 -10.85
N ILE A 355 2.02 4.24 -10.90
CA ILE A 355 0.65 3.90 -10.50
C ILE A 355 0.39 4.39 -9.06
N ARG A 356 1.31 4.09 -8.13
CA ARG A 356 1.18 4.52 -6.73
C ARG A 356 1.22 6.04 -6.57
N GLN A 357 2.01 6.74 -7.37
CA GLN A 357 2.06 8.20 -7.33
C GLN A 357 0.76 8.81 -7.88
N LEU A 358 0.20 8.26 -8.97
CA LEU A 358 -1.07 8.71 -9.55
C LEU A 358 -2.26 8.44 -8.62
N GLU A 359 -2.34 7.25 -8.01
CA GLU A 359 -3.37 6.92 -7.01
C GLU A 359 -3.35 7.92 -5.85
N ARG A 360 -2.16 8.29 -5.36
CA ARG A 360 -1.99 9.28 -4.28
C ARG A 360 -2.37 10.69 -4.73
N ALA A 361 -1.88 11.13 -5.89
CA ALA A 361 -2.14 12.46 -6.42
C ALA A 361 -3.62 12.68 -6.76
N ALA A 362 -4.33 11.62 -7.14
CA ALA A 362 -5.78 11.64 -7.34
C ALA A 362 -6.58 11.38 -6.05
N GLU A 363 -5.92 11.17 -4.91
CA GLU A 363 -6.55 10.85 -3.62
C GLU A 363 -7.51 9.64 -3.68
N MET A 364 -7.12 8.60 -4.42
CA MET A 364 -7.93 7.38 -4.57
C MET A 364 -7.85 6.52 -3.30
N SER A 365 -9.01 6.19 -2.73
CA SER A 365 -9.15 5.22 -1.65
C SER A 365 -9.40 3.81 -2.21
N PRO A 366 -8.94 2.74 -1.52
CA PRO A 366 -9.31 1.37 -1.85
C PRO A 366 -10.83 1.17 -1.97
N ASP A 367 -11.60 1.81 -1.10
CA ASP A 367 -13.06 1.67 -0.97
C ASP A 367 -13.86 2.46 -2.00
N ASP A 368 -13.22 3.39 -2.73
CA ASP A 368 -13.89 4.12 -3.79
C ASP A 368 -14.40 3.14 -4.86
N ASP A 369 -15.63 3.35 -5.31
CA ASP A 369 -16.14 2.62 -6.47
C ASP A 369 -15.41 3.06 -7.76
N THR A 370 -15.60 2.30 -8.84
CA THR A 370 -14.93 2.61 -10.11
C THR A 370 -15.30 4.00 -10.64
N SER A 371 -16.56 4.44 -10.45
CA SER A 371 -17.01 5.74 -10.94
C SER A 371 -16.27 6.88 -10.24
N THR A 372 -16.20 6.83 -8.91
CA THR A 372 -15.50 7.81 -8.08
C THR A 372 -14.01 7.86 -8.42
N LYS A 373 -13.37 6.70 -8.65
CA LYS A 373 -11.97 6.65 -9.08
C LYS A 373 -11.76 7.30 -10.45
N LEU A 374 -12.71 7.16 -11.38
CA LEU A 374 -12.66 7.82 -12.69
C LEU A 374 -12.87 9.34 -12.58
N ASP A 375 -13.79 9.80 -11.72
CA ASP A 375 -14.00 11.24 -11.44
C ASP A 375 -12.71 11.88 -10.91
N LYS A 376 -12.09 11.26 -9.91
CA LYS A 376 -10.82 11.69 -9.31
C LYS A 376 -9.69 11.73 -10.34
N LEU A 377 -9.61 10.75 -11.23
CA LEU A 377 -8.61 10.71 -12.31
C LEU A 377 -8.80 11.87 -13.29
N GLU A 378 -10.04 12.13 -13.72
CA GLU A 378 -10.34 13.24 -14.62
C GLU A 378 -9.95 14.59 -14.00
N THR A 379 -10.25 14.80 -12.72
CA THR A 379 -9.86 16.01 -11.99
C THR A 379 -8.34 16.18 -11.93
N LEU A 380 -7.59 15.11 -11.63
CA LEU A 380 -6.13 15.15 -11.64
C LEU A 380 -5.58 15.50 -13.03
N LEU A 381 -6.10 14.85 -14.08
CA LEU A 381 -5.61 15.04 -15.45
C LEU A 381 -6.02 16.37 -16.05
N ALA A 382 -7.16 16.96 -15.66
CA ALA A 382 -7.60 18.27 -16.14
C ALA A 382 -6.55 19.38 -15.91
N ALA A 383 -5.70 19.22 -14.90
CA ALA A 383 -4.59 20.12 -14.63
C ALA A 383 -3.40 19.98 -15.61
N THR A 384 -3.34 18.95 -16.46
CA THR A 384 -2.15 18.64 -17.26
C THR A 384 -2.44 18.22 -18.70
N SER A 385 -3.60 17.60 -18.96
CA SER A 385 -4.06 17.24 -20.30
C SER A 385 -5.58 17.32 -20.40
N THR A 386 -6.08 17.84 -21.52
CA THR A 386 -7.51 17.79 -21.89
C THR A 386 -7.78 16.74 -22.97
N ALA A 387 -6.77 15.97 -23.37
CA ALA A 387 -6.93 14.97 -24.41
C ALA A 387 -7.64 13.72 -23.84
N ALA A 388 -8.81 13.40 -24.39
CA ALA A 388 -9.56 12.20 -24.03
C ALA A 388 -8.75 10.89 -24.20
N GLU A 389 -7.74 10.91 -25.08
CA GLU A 389 -6.80 9.80 -25.24
C GLU A 389 -5.92 9.59 -24.00
N ASP A 390 -5.41 10.66 -23.38
CA ASP A 390 -4.55 10.54 -22.20
C ASP A 390 -5.34 9.98 -21.02
N CYS A 391 -6.58 10.45 -20.80
CA CYS A 391 -7.47 9.89 -19.79
C CYS A 391 -7.73 8.39 -20.01
N SER A 392 -7.97 7.97 -21.25
CA SER A 392 -8.13 6.55 -21.58
C SER A 392 -6.86 5.75 -21.26
N LEU A 393 -5.69 6.24 -21.65
CA LEU A 393 -4.41 5.54 -21.47
C LEU A 393 -4.02 5.41 -19.99
N VAL A 394 -4.28 6.45 -19.18
CA VAL A 394 -4.01 6.42 -17.74
C VAL A 394 -5.06 5.61 -16.98
N SER A 395 -6.33 5.63 -17.40
CA SER A 395 -7.37 4.75 -16.85
C SER A 395 -7.00 3.27 -17.04
N ASP A 396 -6.54 2.90 -18.23
CA ASP A 396 -6.07 1.54 -18.52
C ASP A 396 -4.86 1.15 -17.67
N LEU A 397 -3.92 2.10 -17.47
CA LEU A 397 -2.75 1.91 -16.61
C LEU A 397 -3.16 1.59 -15.16
N LEU A 398 -4.13 2.32 -14.62
CA LEU A 398 -4.69 2.12 -13.28
C LEU A 398 -5.64 0.91 -13.18
N SER A 399 -5.85 0.18 -14.28
CA SER A 399 -6.79 -0.96 -14.35
C SER A 399 -8.23 -0.56 -14.01
N LEU A 400 -8.63 0.68 -14.33
CA LEU A 400 -9.98 1.18 -14.13
C LEU A 400 -10.82 0.94 -15.39
N PRO A 401 -11.90 0.14 -15.33
CA PRO A 401 -12.74 -0.10 -16.49
C PRO A 401 -13.46 1.20 -16.86
N SER A 402 -13.14 1.75 -18.02
CA SER A 402 -13.65 3.05 -18.50
C SER A 402 -15.16 3.09 -18.66
N SER A 403 -15.86 1.94 -18.72
CA SER A 403 -17.33 1.83 -18.75
C SER A 403 -18.01 2.74 -19.79
N GLY A 404 -17.34 2.99 -20.93
CA GLY A 404 -17.83 3.86 -22.01
C GLY A 404 -17.57 5.36 -21.81
N ARG A 405 -16.93 5.75 -20.70
CA ARG A 405 -16.62 7.14 -20.33
C ARG A 405 -15.52 7.78 -21.19
N PHE A 406 -14.57 6.97 -21.66
CA PHE A 406 -13.50 7.39 -22.56
C PHE A 406 -13.59 6.70 -23.92
N PRO A 407 -13.18 7.38 -25.02
CA PRO A 407 -13.13 6.77 -26.34
C PRO A 407 -12.17 5.58 -26.36
N THR A 408 -12.57 4.51 -27.03
CA THR A 408 -11.68 3.35 -27.25
C THR A 408 -10.81 3.59 -28.48
N PHE A 409 -9.51 3.36 -28.33
CA PHE A 409 -8.56 3.46 -29.42
C PHE A 409 -8.11 2.06 -29.85
N ASP A 410 -8.19 1.79 -31.15
CA ASP A 410 -7.67 0.56 -31.77
C ASP A 410 -6.14 0.64 -31.88
N LEU A 411 -5.49 0.45 -30.72
CA LEU A 411 -4.04 0.46 -30.58
C LEU A 411 -3.54 -0.95 -30.29
N SER A 412 -2.49 -1.37 -31.01
CA SER A 412 -1.73 -2.55 -30.59
C SER A 412 -1.15 -2.34 -29.18
N PRO A 413 -0.92 -3.41 -28.39
CA PRO A 413 -0.34 -3.29 -27.05
C PRO A 413 0.95 -2.45 -27.00
N GLN A 414 1.82 -2.60 -28.00
CA GLN A 414 3.07 -1.83 -28.10
C GLN A 414 2.83 -0.33 -28.35
N GLN A 415 1.88 0.00 -29.23
CA GLN A 415 1.48 1.38 -29.45
C GLN A 415 0.84 1.97 -28.20
N ARG A 416 -0.02 1.21 -27.52
CA ARG A 416 -0.64 1.62 -26.26
C ARG A 416 0.42 1.94 -25.21
N LYS A 417 1.35 1.02 -24.93
CA LYS A 417 2.50 1.26 -24.02
C LYS A 417 3.27 2.52 -24.42
N SER A 418 3.67 2.65 -25.68
CA SER A 418 4.46 3.80 -26.14
C SER A 418 3.71 5.13 -25.97
N ARG A 419 2.40 5.15 -26.24
CA ARG A 419 1.55 6.34 -26.05
C ARG A 419 1.31 6.63 -24.58
N THR A 420 1.11 5.63 -23.73
CA THR A 420 1.02 5.82 -22.27
C THR A 420 2.30 6.45 -21.71
N LEU A 421 3.47 5.94 -22.07
CA LEU A 421 4.76 6.52 -21.64
C LEU A 421 4.91 7.97 -22.15
N GLN A 422 4.50 8.24 -23.39
CA GLN A 422 4.53 9.59 -23.94
C GLN A 422 3.55 10.54 -23.24
N ALA A 423 2.35 10.07 -22.88
CA ALA A 423 1.35 10.83 -22.13
C ALA A 423 1.89 11.24 -20.75
N LEU A 424 2.55 10.33 -20.04
CA LEU A 424 3.19 10.62 -18.75
C LEU A 424 4.34 11.65 -18.86
N VAL A 425 5.14 11.58 -19.93
CA VAL A 425 6.17 12.61 -20.19
C VAL A 425 5.52 13.96 -20.50
N ARG A 426 4.45 14.00 -21.30
CA ARG A 426 3.70 15.24 -21.58
C ARG A 426 3.07 15.83 -20.32
N GLN A 427 2.59 14.98 -19.42
CA GLN A 427 2.08 15.41 -18.12
C GLN A 427 3.16 16.14 -17.32
N LEU A 428 4.38 15.59 -17.26
CA LEU A 428 5.51 16.26 -16.62
C LEU A 428 5.86 17.60 -17.30
N GLU A 429 5.85 17.66 -18.63
CA GLU A 429 6.08 18.91 -19.38
C GLU A 429 5.03 19.98 -19.03
N ALA A 430 3.75 19.58 -18.93
CA ALA A 430 2.67 20.49 -18.60
C ALA A 430 2.80 21.03 -17.17
N LEU A 431 3.20 20.17 -16.20
CA LEU A 431 3.50 20.60 -14.83
C LEU A 431 4.67 21.57 -14.79
N ALA A 432 5.78 21.21 -15.45
CA ALA A 432 6.98 22.04 -15.52
C ALA A 432 6.77 23.37 -16.26
N GLY A 433 5.77 23.45 -17.14
CA GLY A 433 5.37 24.69 -17.79
C GLY A 433 4.62 25.66 -16.87
N ARG A 434 4.08 25.20 -15.73
CA ARG A 434 3.37 26.03 -14.75
C ARG A 434 4.29 26.52 -13.64
N GLU A 435 5.03 25.58 -13.05
CA GLU A 435 5.96 25.85 -11.96
C GLU A 435 7.14 24.88 -12.02
N PRO A 436 8.30 25.23 -11.43
CA PRO A 436 9.44 24.31 -11.34
C PRO A 436 9.08 23.02 -10.61
N VAL A 437 9.58 21.88 -11.10
CA VAL A 437 9.25 20.55 -10.56
C VAL A 437 10.46 19.96 -9.83
N VAL A 438 10.23 19.45 -8.62
CA VAL A 438 11.19 18.56 -7.94
C VAL A 438 10.65 17.14 -8.02
N MET A 439 11.37 16.28 -8.74
CA MET A 439 11.01 14.89 -8.96
C MET A 439 12.00 13.98 -8.23
N ILE A 440 11.51 13.06 -7.40
CA ILE A 440 12.36 12.17 -6.60
C ILE A 440 11.99 10.72 -6.91
N PHE A 441 12.97 9.94 -7.37
CA PHE A 441 12.86 8.49 -7.45
C PHE A 441 13.70 7.85 -6.35
N GLU A 442 13.02 7.25 -5.39
CA GLU A 442 13.66 6.55 -4.28
C GLU A 442 13.91 5.08 -4.62
N ASP A 443 15.13 4.65 -4.31
CA ASP A 443 15.60 3.28 -4.34
C ASP A 443 15.46 2.57 -5.71
N VAL A 444 15.91 3.23 -6.79
CA VAL A 444 15.77 2.78 -8.19
C VAL A 444 16.42 1.43 -8.52
N HIS A 445 17.29 0.91 -7.66
CA HIS A 445 17.79 -0.46 -7.78
C HIS A 445 16.70 -1.55 -7.69
N TRP A 446 15.48 -1.22 -7.25
CA TRP A 446 14.29 -2.09 -7.33
C TRP A 446 13.26 -1.66 -8.38
N ILE A 447 13.60 -0.71 -9.27
CA ILE A 447 12.69 -0.22 -10.32
C ILE A 447 12.28 -1.37 -11.25
N ASP A 448 11.02 -1.38 -11.68
CA ASP A 448 10.59 -2.29 -12.75
C ASP A 448 11.10 -1.81 -14.13
N PRO A 449 11.33 -2.73 -15.09
CA PRO A 449 11.85 -2.39 -16.40
C PRO A 449 11.07 -1.31 -17.16
N THR A 450 9.73 -1.31 -17.09
CA THR A 450 8.91 -0.32 -17.79
C THR A 450 8.98 1.06 -17.13
N SER A 451 9.05 1.15 -15.79
CA SER A 451 9.36 2.41 -15.09
C SER A 451 10.74 2.93 -15.41
N LEU A 452 11.75 2.06 -15.56
CA LEU A 452 13.09 2.48 -15.97
C LEU A 452 13.09 3.05 -17.39
N GLU A 453 12.32 2.45 -18.31
CA GLU A 453 12.12 3.00 -19.67
C GLU A 453 11.46 4.38 -19.64
N LEU A 454 10.47 4.61 -18.76
CA LEU A 454 9.88 5.93 -18.57
C LEU A 454 10.90 6.93 -18.02
N LEU A 455 11.66 6.53 -16.99
CA LEU A 455 12.66 7.37 -16.36
C LEU A 455 13.76 7.77 -17.34
N ASP A 456 14.17 6.86 -18.22
CA ASP A 456 15.13 7.14 -19.30
C ASP A 456 14.62 8.23 -20.25
N ARG A 457 13.37 8.11 -20.73
CA ARG A 457 12.71 9.14 -21.56
C ARG A 457 12.60 10.48 -20.82
N THR A 458 12.31 10.43 -19.52
CA THR A 458 12.23 11.63 -18.67
C THR A 458 13.60 12.31 -18.54
N VAL A 459 14.68 11.57 -18.26
CA VAL A 459 16.04 12.11 -18.11
C VAL A 459 16.49 12.85 -19.37
N GLU A 460 16.21 12.30 -20.55
CA GLU A 460 16.52 12.97 -21.82
C GLU A 460 15.70 14.26 -21.99
N ARG A 461 14.42 14.23 -21.61
CA ARG A 461 13.50 15.33 -21.87
C ARG A 461 13.68 16.52 -20.93
N ILE A 462 14.00 16.27 -19.66
CA ILE A 462 14.07 17.34 -18.64
C ILE A 462 15.22 18.32 -18.86
N ARG A 463 16.20 18.02 -19.71
CA ARG A 463 17.34 18.91 -20.02
C ARG A 463 16.91 20.35 -20.34
N MET A 464 15.73 20.53 -20.94
CA MET A 464 15.17 21.82 -21.36
C MET A 464 13.92 22.22 -20.56
N LEU A 465 13.71 21.64 -19.38
CA LEU A 465 12.56 21.91 -18.51
C LEU A 465 13.05 22.36 -17.14
N PRO A 466 12.24 23.15 -16.39
CA PRO A 466 12.59 23.54 -15.03
C PRO A 466 12.36 22.42 -14.03
N VAL A 467 13.13 21.33 -14.17
CA VAL A 467 12.98 20.11 -13.37
C VAL A 467 14.29 19.77 -12.68
N LEU A 468 14.23 19.54 -11.37
CA LEU A 468 15.27 18.88 -10.60
C LEU A 468 14.83 17.43 -10.36
N LEU A 469 15.54 16.48 -10.97
CA LEU A 469 15.33 15.05 -10.76
C LEU A 469 16.40 14.50 -9.81
N VAL A 470 15.99 13.96 -8.67
CA VAL A 470 16.88 13.26 -7.72
C VAL A 470 16.58 11.77 -7.77
N VAL A 471 17.61 10.96 -8.04
CA VAL A 471 17.49 9.50 -8.14
C VAL A 471 18.36 8.86 -7.07
N THR A 472 17.76 8.13 -6.14
CA THR A 472 18.49 7.43 -5.07
C THR A 472 18.66 5.95 -5.41
N PHE A 473 19.86 5.40 -5.23
CA PHE A 473 20.14 3.99 -5.50
C PHE A 473 21.34 3.46 -4.69
N ARG A 474 21.52 2.15 -4.73
CA ARG A 474 22.65 1.45 -4.11
C ARG A 474 23.77 1.21 -5.13
N PRO A 475 25.04 1.06 -4.71
CA PRO A 475 26.17 0.87 -5.61
C PRO A 475 26.03 -0.28 -6.61
N GLU A 476 25.18 -1.28 -6.33
CA GLU A 476 24.92 -2.40 -7.23
C GLU A 476 24.19 -2.01 -8.52
N PHE A 477 23.46 -0.89 -8.51
CA PHE A 477 22.72 -0.42 -9.69
C PHE A 477 23.62 0.44 -10.58
N THR A 478 23.67 0.10 -11.86
CA THR A 478 24.42 0.87 -12.87
C THR A 478 23.44 1.79 -13.62
N PRO A 479 23.43 3.10 -13.33
CA PRO A 479 22.54 4.03 -14.02
C PRO A 479 22.94 4.18 -15.48
N PRO A 480 22.03 4.04 -16.46
CA PRO A 480 22.37 4.15 -17.88
C PRO A 480 22.67 5.60 -18.31
N TRP A 481 22.34 6.58 -17.48
CA TRP A 481 22.44 8.02 -17.78
C TRP A 481 23.78 8.65 -17.39
N SER A 482 24.73 7.87 -16.87
CA SER A 482 26.03 8.38 -16.44
C SER A 482 26.78 9.05 -17.60
N GLY A 483 27.31 10.25 -17.38
CA GLY A 483 28.13 10.98 -18.35
C GLY A 483 27.40 12.01 -19.21
N GLN A 484 26.07 12.16 -19.05
CA GLN A 484 25.34 13.25 -19.69
C GLN A 484 25.62 14.61 -18.99
N PRO A 485 25.61 15.75 -19.72
CA PRO A 485 26.07 17.03 -19.18
C PRO A 485 25.19 17.63 -18.08
N HIS A 486 23.89 17.27 -18.05
CA HIS A 486 22.94 17.70 -17.02
C HIS A 486 22.76 16.66 -15.91
N VAL A 487 23.56 15.59 -15.91
CA VAL A 487 23.52 14.50 -14.94
C VAL A 487 24.78 14.52 -14.08
N SER A 488 24.62 14.68 -12.77
CA SER A 488 25.71 14.68 -11.79
C SER A 488 25.59 13.50 -10.84
N MET A 489 26.70 12.82 -10.53
CA MET A 489 26.73 11.74 -9.54
C MET A 489 27.23 12.25 -8.19
N MET A 490 26.49 11.95 -7.13
CA MET A 490 26.80 12.30 -5.75
C MET A 490 26.90 11.02 -4.92
N THR A 491 28.09 10.74 -4.38
CA THR A 491 28.33 9.55 -3.54
C THR A 491 28.30 9.96 -2.07
N LEU A 492 27.42 9.34 -1.29
CA LEU A 492 27.35 9.57 0.16
C LEU A 492 28.35 8.69 0.90
N GLY A 493 29.35 9.31 1.52
CA GLY A 493 30.27 8.66 2.45
C GLY A 493 29.67 8.43 3.83
N ARG A 494 30.34 7.64 4.66
CA ARG A 494 30.02 7.46 6.09
C ARG A 494 30.39 8.71 6.89
N LEU A 495 29.72 8.93 8.02
CA LEU A 495 30.02 10.05 8.90
C LEU A 495 31.38 9.86 9.56
N GLY A 496 32.14 10.95 9.66
CA GLY A 496 33.38 10.98 10.42
C GLY A 496 33.11 10.87 11.92
N GLN A 497 34.16 10.66 12.71
CA GLN A 497 34.03 10.49 14.17
C GLN A 497 33.33 11.67 14.86
N ARG A 498 33.65 12.91 14.44
CA ARG A 498 33.05 14.13 14.99
C ARG A 498 31.53 14.19 14.72
N ASP A 499 31.14 13.98 13.47
CA ASP A 499 29.74 14.01 13.05
C ASP A 499 28.94 12.84 13.63
N GLY A 500 29.59 11.68 13.79
CA GLY A 500 29.01 10.50 14.45
C GLY A 500 28.70 10.76 15.93
N VAL A 501 29.62 11.37 16.67
CA VAL A 501 29.38 11.77 18.08
C VAL A 501 28.25 12.77 18.17
N ALA A 502 28.27 13.82 17.34
CA ALA A 502 27.20 14.81 17.30
C ALA A 502 25.84 14.18 17.01
N LEU A 503 25.75 13.22 16.09
CA LEU A 503 24.50 12.51 15.81
C LEU A 503 24.00 11.71 17.03
N VAL A 504 24.90 11.03 17.75
CA VAL A 504 24.55 10.29 18.98
C VAL A 504 23.99 11.23 20.04
N GLU A 505 24.64 12.37 20.27
CA GLU A 505 24.19 13.38 21.23
C GLU A 505 22.79 13.92 20.88
N HIS A 506 22.52 14.18 19.59
CA HIS A 506 21.19 14.61 19.14
C HIS A 506 20.11 13.53 19.37
N VAL A 507 20.44 12.25 19.24
CA VAL A 507 19.50 11.14 19.46
C VAL A 507 19.22 10.96 20.95
N LEU A 508 20.20 11.16 21.82
CA LEU A 508 20.04 11.08 23.28
C LEU A 508 19.22 12.24 23.85
N GLY A 509 19.29 13.42 23.24
CA GLY A 509 18.54 14.59 23.70
C GLY A 509 18.97 15.05 25.09
N GLN A 510 18.13 14.80 26.11
CA GLN A 510 18.42 15.13 27.52
C GLN A 510 18.99 13.96 28.33
N GLN A 511 19.15 12.78 27.72
CA GLN A 511 19.72 11.63 28.41
C GLN A 511 21.26 11.66 28.34
N ASP A 512 21.92 11.50 29.47
CA ASP A 512 23.38 11.47 29.52
C ASP A 512 23.92 10.04 29.40
N LEU A 513 24.85 9.82 28.48
CA LEU A 513 25.69 8.63 28.42
C LEU A 513 27.16 9.02 28.67
N PRO A 514 27.96 8.18 29.36
CA PRO A 514 29.39 8.41 29.49
C PRO A 514 30.08 8.53 28.13
N ALA A 515 31.08 9.41 28.02
CA ALA A 515 31.82 9.65 26.77
C ALA A 515 32.41 8.35 26.18
N GLU A 516 32.85 7.41 27.03
CA GLU A 516 33.34 6.10 26.63
C GLU A 516 32.27 5.24 25.94
N ALA A 517 31.01 5.33 26.39
CA ALA A 517 29.89 4.64 25.76
C ALA A 517 29.56 5.26 24.40
N ILE A 518 29.54 6.59 24.30
CA ILE A 518 29.34 7.31 23.03
C ILE A 518 30.41 6.91 22.01
N GLN A 519 31.68 6.91 22.43
CA GLN A 519 32.79 6.50 21.55
C GLN A 519 32.64 5.03 21.13
N GLY A 520 32.27 4.14 22.05
CA GLY A 520 32.00 2.73 21.74
C GLY A 520 30.84 2.53 20.76
N ILE A 521 29.81 3.38 20.79
CA ILE A 521 28.70 3.39 19.81
C ILE A 521 29.24 3.77 18.43
N VAL A 522 30.00 4.86 18.32
CA VAL A 522 30.53 5.34 17.03
C VAL A 522 31.48 4.32 16.39
N GLU A 523 32.39 3.72 17.18
CA GLU A 523 33.34 2.71 16.69
C GLU A 523 32.64 1.44 16.18
N ARG A 524 31.55 1.00 16.82
CA ARG A 524 30.82 -0.23 16.43
C ARG A 524 29.84 -0.05 15.27
N THR A 525 29.43 1.19 15.00
CA THR A 525 28.45 1.53 13.96
C THR A 525 29.09 1.96 12.65
N ASP A 526 30.43 2.12 12.65
CA ASP A 526 31.25 2.40 11.47
C ASP A 526 30.77 3.65 10.70
N GLY A 527 30.24 4.63 11.44
CA GLY A 527 29.79 5.93 10.90
C GLY A 527 28.51 5.88 10.04
N VAL A 528 27.75 4.78 10.03
CA VAL A 528 26.47 4.72 9.31
C VAL A 528 25.38 5.40 10.16
N PRO A 529 24.75 6.51 9.69
CA PRO A 529 23.78 7.29 10.46
C PRO A 529 22.63 6.47 11.06
N LEU A 530 22.04 5.59 10.26
CA LEU A 530 20.97 4.70 10.73
C LEU A 530 21.44 3.81 11.89
N TYR A 531 22.69 3.37 11.85
CA TYR A 531 23.22 2.46 12.85
C TYR A 531 23.51 3.23 14.13
N LEU A 532 24.08 4.43 14.01
CA LEU A 532 24.26 5.37 15.12
C LEU A 532 22.93 5.65 15.83
N GLU A 533 21.87 5.98 15.08
CA GLU A 533 20.54 6.29 15.64
C GLU A 533 19.95 5.09 16.38
N GLU A 534 19.85 3.93 15.74
CA GLU A 534 19.18 2.76 16.31
C GLU A 534 19.97 2.12 17.46
N PHE A 535 21.29 2.15 17.38
CA PHE A 535 22.16 1.63 18.43
C PHE A 535 22.18 2.54 19.66
N THR A 536 22.15 3.85 19.46
CA THR A 536 22.01 4.83 20.56
C THR A 536 20.70 4.64 21.31
N LYS A 537 19.57 4.53 20.60
CA LYS A 537 18.27 4.27 21.22
C LYS A 537 18.25 2.96 22.01
N ALA A 538 18.83 1.90 21.46
CA ALA A 538 18.87 0.61 22.15
C ALA A 538 19.63 0.70 23.48
N VAL A 539 20.75 1.42 23.51
CA VAL A 539 21.57 1.64 24.72
C VAL A 539 20.83 2.56 25.70
N ALA A 540 20.22 3.64 25.22
CA ALA A 540 19.38 4.54 26.03
C ALA A 540 18.22 3.80 26.72
N GLU A 541 17.49 2.97 25.98
CA GLU A 541 16.41 2.11 26.52
C GLU A 541 16.94 1.15 27.59
N MET A 542 18.14 0.57 27.42
CA MET A 542 18.74 -0.32 28.43
C MET A 542 19.15 0.41 29.71
N CYS A 543 19.63 1.65 29.59
CA CYS A 543 20.02 2.48 30.75
C CYS A 543 18.81 2.97 31.55
N ALA A 544 17.64 3.16 30.92
CA ALA A 544 16.44 3.66 31.58
C ALA A 544 15.75 2.64 32.52
N GLU A 545 15.93 1.34 32.29
CA GLU A 545 15.25 0.27 33.03
C GLU A 545 16.12 -0.39 34.12
N GLY A 546 17.44 -0.16 34.11
CA GLY A 546 18.35 -0.66 35.14
C GLY A 546 18.48 0.31 36.32
N ASP A 547 18.53 -0.21 37.56
CA ASP A 547 18.90 0.51 38.79
C ASP A 547 20.42 0.89 38.81
N HIS A 548 20.96 1.22 37.63
CA HIS A 548 22.36 1.48 37.34
C HIS A 548 22.67 2.97 37.20
N ALA A 549 21.77 3.84 37.64
CA ALA A 549 21.96 5.29 37.68
C ALA A 549 23.17 5.75 38.53
N GLN A 550 23.91 4.84 39.19
CA GLN A 550 25.08 5.15 40.01
C GLN A 550 26.31 4.24 39.83
N SER A 551 26.39 3.36 38.82
CA SER A 551 27.59 2.53 38.66
C SER A 551 28.51 3.06 37.56
N THR A 552 29.71 3.49 37.96
CA THR A 552 30.92 3.73 37.14
C THR A 552 31.43 2.43 36.51
N ALA A 553 30.57 1.75 35.77
CA ALA A 553 30.87 0.47 35.16
C ALA A 553 31.49 0.69 33.77
N SER A 554 32.59 0.00 33.49
CA SER A 554 33.29 -0.04 32.19
C SER A 554 32.31 -0.26 31.01
N PRO A 555 32.61 0.19 29.78
CA PRO A 555 31.79 -0.09 28.59
C PRO A 555 31.52 -1.59 28.32
N ALA A 556 32.31 -2.50 28.91
CA ALA A 556 32.04 -3.95 28.89
C ALA A 556 30.86 -4.38 29.79
N SER A 557 30.55 -3.62 30.84
CA SER A 557 29.45 -3.89 31.78
C SER A 557 28.12 -3.24 31.37
N LEU A 558 28.12 -2.29 30.43
CA LEU A 558 26.91 -1.64 29.90
C LEU A 558 26.12 -2.53 28.91
N GLY A 559 26.49 -3.81 28.73
CA GLY A 559 25.73 -4.75 27.89
C GLY A 559 25.60 -4.31 26.43
N ILE A 560 26.48 -3.43 25.95
CA ILE A 560 26.40 -2.84 24.61
C ILE A 560 26.49 -3.98 23.57
N PRO A 561 25.48 -4.18 22.70
CA PRO A 561 25.46 -5.27 21.73
C PRO A 561 26.68 -5.26 20.80
N ALA A 562 27.17 -6.43 20.37
CA ALA A 562 28.33 -6.50 19.49
C ALA A 562 28.03 -6.05 18.05
N THR A 563 26.75 -6.07 17.63
CA THR A 563 26.32 -5.75 16.27
C THR A 563 24.98 -5.01 16.26
N LEU A 564 24.68 -4.27 15.18
CA LEU A 564 23.37 -3.67 14.96
C LEU A 564 22.24 -4.71 14.99
N HIS A 565 22.46 -5.89 14.40
CA HIS A 565 21.47 -6.95 14.42
C HIS A 565 21.16 -7.36 15.87
N ALA A 566 22.17 -7.55 16.72
CA ALA A 566 21.95 -7.84 18.14
C ALA A 566 21.22 -6.71 18.88
N SER A 567 21.48 -5.46 18.52
CA SER A 567 20.75 -4.28 19.04
C SER A 567 19.26 -4.29 18.66
N LEU A 568 18.94 -4.44 17.37
CA LEU A 568 17.56 -4.52 16.87
C LEU A 568 16.81 -5.73 17.44
N MET A 569 17.51 -6.87 17.61
CA MET A 569 16.95 -8.06 18.27
C MET A 569 16.58 -7.76 19.73
N ALA A 570 17.48 -7.12 20.48
CA ALA A 570 17.21 -6.78 21.89
C ALA A 570 15.99 -5.85 22.02
N ARG A 571 15.86 -4.85 21.13
CA ARG A 571 14.66 -3.99 21.08
C ARG A 571 13.41 -4.78 20.73
N LEU A 572 13.47 -5.68 19.74
CA LEU A 572 12.34 -6.53 19.36
C LEU A 572 11.93 -7.50 20.48
N ASP A 573 12.88 -8.03 21.24
CA ASP A 573 12.62 -8.91 22.38
C ASP A 573 11.92 -8.17 23.52
N ARG A 574 12.26 -6.89 23.75
CA ARG A 574 11.59 -6.03 24.75
C ARG A 574 10.11 -5.75 24.45
N LEU A 575 9.69 -5.89 23.20
CA LEU A 575 8.28 -5.74 22.83
C LEU A 575 7.37 -6.87 23.35
N GLY A 576 7.94 -7.96 23.88
CA GLY A 576 7.16 -9.07 24.40
C GLY A 576 6.21 -9.64 23.34
N ALA A 577 4.91 -9.66 23.62
CA ALA A 577 3.90 -10.20 22.70
C ALA A 577 3.75 -9.38 21.40
N ALA A 578 4.02 -8.07 21.42
CA ALA A 578 3.97 -7.23 20.23
C ALA A 578 5.04 -7.60 19.17
N LYS A 579 6.11 -8.31 19.58
CA LYS A 579 7.09 -8.90 18.65
C LYS A 579 6.43 -9.79 17.60
N ASN A 580 5.42 -10.58 17.98
CA ASN A 580 4.73 -11.47 17.04
C ASN A 580 3.97 -10.66 15.98
N VAL A 581 3.37 -9.53 16.36
CA VAL A 581 2.72 -8.62 15.40
C VAL A 581 3.74 -8.02 14.45
N ALA A 582 4.92 -7.59 14.95
CA ALA A 582 6.02 -7.12 14.10
C ALA A 582 6.51 -8.21 13.13
N GLN A 583 6.62 -9.46 13.57
CA GLN A 583 7.00 -10.58 12.70
C GLN A 583 5.97 -10.83 11.59
N ILE A 584 4.68 -10.82 11.92
CA ILE A 584 3.59 -10.99 10.93
C ILE A 584 3.62 -9.85 9.91
N ALA A 585 3.69 -8.60 10.40
CA ALA A 585 3.81 -7.41 9.58
C ALA A 585 5.05 -7.49 8.65
N ALA A 586 6.19 -7.95 9.17
CA ALA A 586 7.41 -8.08 8.39
C ALA A 586 7.30 -9.10 7.23
N VAL A 587 6.46 -10.13 7.38
CA VAL A 587 6.14 -11.09 6.32
C VAL A 587 5.20 -10.49 5.27
N ILE A 588 4.25 -9.64 5.67
CA ILE A 588 3.35 -8.92 4.73
C ILE A 588 4.18 -7.99 3.84
N GLY A 589 5.07 -7.21 4.44
CA GLY A 589 5.96 -6.29 3.73
C GLY A 589 6.33 -5.08 4.56
N ARG A 590 7.13 -4.18 3.97
CA ARG A 590 7.54 -2.94 4.64
C ARG A 590 6.36 -2.02 4.94
N GLU A 591 5.36 -2.03 4.06
CA GLU A 591 4.10 -1.29 4.15
C GLU A 591 2.96 -2.30 4.24
N PHE A 592 2.04 -2.11 5.19
CA PHE A 592 0.91 -3.01 5.40
C PHE A 592 -0.30 -2.23 5.92
N SER A 593 -1.49 -2.60 5.48
CA SER A 593 -2.73 -2.01 6.00
C SER A 593 -3.12 -2.65 7.33
N HIS A 594 -3.84 -1.90 8.15
CA HIS A 594 -4.50 -2.42 9.34
C HIS A 594 -5.31 -3.69 9.02
N ASP A 595 -6.14 -3.65 7.98
CA ASP A 595 -7.08 -4.73 7.68
C ASP A 595 -6.41 -6.04 7.28
N LEU A 596 -5.34 -5.96 6.49
CA LEU A 596 -4.59 -7.16 6.12
C LEU A 596 -3.86 -7.73 7.34
N LEU A 597 -3.29 -6.88 8.19
CA LEU A 597 -2.68 -7.33 9.43
C LEU A 597 -3.72 -7.96 10.36
N ALA A 598 -4.89 -7.34 10.54
CA ALA A 598 -5.97 -7.83 11.38
C ALA A 598 -6.53 -9.17 10.89
N ALA A 599 -6.67 -9.35 9.57
CA ALA A 599 -7.12 -10.61 9.00
C ALA A 599 -6.10 -11.75 9.16
N VAL A 600 -4.80 -11.43 9.25
CA VAL A 600 -3.72 -12.42 9.37
C VAL A 600 -3.33 -12.68 10.82
N ALA A 601 -3.42 -11.68 11.69
CA ALA A 601 -3.03 -11.76 13.09
C ALA A 601 -4.05 -12.57 13.91
N PRO A 602 -3.61 -13.46 14.82
CA PRO A 602 -4.51 -14.28 15.64
C PRO A 602 -4.94 -13.55 16.93
N TYR A 603 -5.22 -12.24 16.86
CA TYR A 603 -5.51 -11.41 18.03
C TYR A 603 -6.89 -10.73 17.90
N ALA A 604 -7.56 -10.48 19.02
CA ALA A 604 -8.78 -9.68 19.02
C ALA A 604 -8.45 -8.23 18.63
N ALA A 605 -9.43 -7.49 18.08
CA ALA A 605 -9.20 -6.13 17.57
C ALA A 605 -8.60 -5.17 18.63
N THR A 606 -9.03 -5.28 19.89
CA THR A 606 -8.52 -4.46 21.00
C THR A 606 -7.08 -4.80 21.37
N GLU A 607 -6.73 -6.09 21.41
CA GLU A 607 -5.36 -6.56 21.69
C GLU A 607 -4.41 -6.20 20.56
N LEU A 608 -4.83 -6.41 19.31
CA LEU A 608 -4.03 -6.06 18.14
C LEU A 608 -3.71 -4.56 18.12
N ARG A 609 -4.70 -3.72 18.43
CA ARG A 609 -4.51 -2.28 18.55
C ARG A 609 -3.48 -1.94 19.62
N ALA A 610 -3.59 -2.51 20.82
CA ALA A 610 -2.59 -2.30 21.88
C ALA A 610 -1.17 -2.69 21.45
N PHE A 611 -1.01 -3.79 20.70
CA PHE A 611 0.31 -4.18 20.17
C PHE A 611 0.82 -3.25 19.08
N ILE A 612 -0.06 -2.74 18.21
CA ILE A 612 0.30 -1.75 17.20
C ILE A 612 0.70 -0.42 17.86
N ASP A 613 -0.03 0.02 18.88
CA ASP A 613 0.28 1.22 19.67
C ASP A 613 1.63 1.05 20.38
N GLN A 614 1.94 -0.15 20.88
CA GLN A 614 3.26 -0.49 21.42
C GLN A 614 4.37 -0.45 20.35
N LEU A 615 4.12 -0.97 19.16
CA LEU A 615 5.06 -0.88 18.03
C LEU A 615 5.31 0.56 17.59
N THR A 616 4.27 1.39 17.65
CA THR A 616 4.32 2.81 17.28
C THR A 616 5.06 3.63 18.32
N SER A 617 4.75 3.45 19.61
CA SER A 617 5.45 4.11 20.72
C SER A 617 6.93 3.71 20.82
N SER A 618 7.29 2.48 20.45
CA SER A 618 8.70 2.06 20.34
C SER A 618 9.44 2.65 19.13
N GLY A 619 8.75 3.33 18.22
CA GLY A 619 9.31 3.92 17.00
C GLY A 619 9.75 2.90 15.95
N MET A 620 9.31 1.63 16.05
CA MET A 620 9.63 0.60 15.04
C MET A 620 8.72 0.69 13.81
N VAL A 621 7.46 1.08 14.04
CA VAL A 621 6.43 1.21 13.02
C VAL A 621 5.82 2.62 13.12
N PHE A 622 5.43 3.19 12.00
CA PHE A 622 4.67 4.43 11.94
C PHE A 622 3.32 4.21 11.29
N ARG A 623 2.33 4.98 11.73
CA ARG A 623 0.98 5.02 11.17
C ARG A 623 0.86 6.18 10.19
N ARG A 624 0.21 5.94 9.06
CA ARG A 624 -0.11 6.90 8.00
C ARG A 624 -1.60 6.76 7.64
N GLY A 625 -2.32 7.87 7.54
CA GLY A 625 -3.73 7.88 7.18
C GLY A 625 -4.70 7.81 8.37
N THR A 626 -5.99 7.98 8.10
CA THR A 626 -7.06 8.04 9.12
C THR A 626 -7.41 6.65 9.67
N ALA A 627 -8.14 6.57 10.79
CA ALA A 627 -8.48 5.31 11.47
C ALA A 627 -9.11 4.18 10.63
N ALA A 628 -9.81 4.48 9.52
CA ALA A 628 -10.42 3.45 8.67
C ALA A 628 -9.45 2.89 7.62
N ASP A 629 -8.51 3.72 7.13
CA ASP A 629 -7.55 3.40 6.05
C ASP A 629 -6.09 3.49 6.55
N SER A 630 -5.85 3.08 7.80
CA SER A 630 -4.52 3.21 8.42
C SER A 630 -3.51 2.28 7.76
N LEU A 631 -2.54 2.88 7.07
CA LEU A 631 -1.36 2.22 6.54
C LEU A 631 -0.25 2.32 7.57
N TYR A 632 0.38 1.19 7.86
CA TYR A 632 1.52 1.11 8.74
C TYR A 632 2.78 0.85 7.94
N LEU A 633 3.89 1.40 8.42
CA LEU A 633 5.18 1.23 7.80
C LEU A 633 6.27 0.97 8.83
N PHE A 634 7.13 -0.02 8.56
CA PHE A 634 8.39 -0.10 9.29
C PHE A 634 9.26 1.12 9.01
N LYS A 635 9.72 1.76 10.09
CA LYS A 635 10.61 2.93 10.05
C LYS A 635 11.79 2.69 9.10
N HIS A 636 12.42 1.52 9.25
CA HIS A 636 13.57 1.12 8.43
C HIS A 636 13.41 -0.31 7.89
N ALA A 637 13.91 -0.55 6.67
CA ALA A 637 13.96 -1.89 6.08
C ALA A 637 14.73 -2.89 6.97
N LEU A 638 15.77 -2.43 7.67
CA LEU A 638 16.53 -3.28 8.59
C LEU A 638 15.72 -3.74 9.81
N VAL A 639 14.73 -2.96 10.26
CA VAL A 639 13.83 -3.37 11.35
C VAL A 639 12.88 -4.47 10.83
N GLN A 640 12.35 -4.29 9.62
CA GLN A 640 11.57 -5.33 8.95
C GLN A 640 12.41 -6.61 8.77
N ASP A 641 13.63 -6.50 8.25
CA ASP A 641 14.54 -7.64 8.03
C ASP A 641 14.88 -8.34 9.35
N ALA A 642 15.15 -7.58 10.41
CA ALA A 642 15.39 -8.08 11.75
C ALA A 642 14.18 -8.89 12.24
N ALA A 643 12.97 -8.31 12.22
CA ALA A 643 11.75 -9.02 12.60
C ALA A 643 11.51 -10.26 11.72
N TYR A 644 11.66 -10.16 10.41
CA TYR A 644 11.46 -11.27 9.47
C TYR A 644 12.45 -12.42 9.70
N ASN A 645 13.73 -12.12 9.96
CA ASN A 645 14.78 -13.12 10.13
C ASN A 645 14.73 -13.84 11.49
N THR A 646 13.98 -13.32 12.48
CA THR A 646 13.71 -14.06 13.72
C THR A 646 12.75 -15.24 13.54
N LEU A 647 11.98 -15.26 12.44
CA LEU A 647 11.05 -16.34 12.18
C LEU A 647 11.79 -17.60 11.70
N LEU A 648 11.57 -18.70 12.41
CA LEU A 648 11.99 -20.02 11.95
C LEU A 648 11.32 -20.36 10.60
N ARG A 649 11.98 -21.21 9.81
CA ARG A 649 11.54 -21.58 8.45
C ARG A 649 10.07 -22.04 8.38
N ARG A 650 9.62 -22.88 9.32
CA ARG A 650 8.25 -23.44 9.32
C ARG A 650 7.18 -22.36 9.61
N PRO A 651 7.23 -21.61 10.73
CA PRO A 651 6.32 -20.48 10.98
C PRO A 651 6.29 -19.47 9.84
N ARG A 652 7.45 -19.13 9.27
CA ARG A 652 7.55 -18.23 8.12
C ARG A 652 6.78 -18.75 6.90
N GLN A 653 6.93 -20.03 6.56
CA GLN A 653 6.17 -20.66 5.47
C GLN A 653 4.66 -20.64 5.74
N GLN A 654 4.24 -20.93 6.98
CA GLN A 654 2.82 -20.89 7.37
C GLN A 654 2.23 -19.49 7.26
N LEU A 655 2.96 -18.45 7.70
CA LEU A 655 2.54 -17.07 7.60
C LEU A 655 2.42 -16.62 6.15
N HIS A 656 3.40 -16.91 5.29
CA HIS A 656 3.27 -16.64 3.85
C HIS A 656 2.04 -17.33 3.25
N GLY A 657 1.76 -18.58 3.63
CA GLY A 657 0.57 -19.30 3.17
C GLY A 657 -0.74 -18.71 3.68
N LYS A 658 -0.76 -18.21 4.93
CA LYS A 658 -1.93 -17.52 5.49
C LYS A 658 -2.18 -16.20 4.76
N ILE A 659 -1.15 -15.36 4.60
CA ILE A 659 -1.24 -14.08 3.89
C ILE A 659 -1.74 -14.28 2.45
N ALA A 660 -1.20 -15.27 1.73
CA ALA A 660 -1.63 -15.55 0.35
C ALA A 660 -3.12 -15.89 0.24
N ARG A 661 -3.64 -16.75 1.14
CA ARG A 661 -5.07 -17.09 1.20
C ARG A 661 -5.93 -15.89 1.60
N THR A 662 -5.49 -15.12 2.60
CA THR A 662 -6.19 -13.91 3.02
C THR A 662 -6.31 -12.90 1.88
N LEU A 663 -5.22 -12.66 1.13
CA LEU A 663 -5.24 -11.78 -0.04
C LEU A 663 -6.19 -12.28 -1.13
N GLU A 664 -6.21 -13.60 -1.38
CA GLU A 664 -7.09 -14.22 -2.36
C GLU A 664 -8.57 -14.13 -1.97
N GLU A 665 -8.90 -14.42 -0.71
CA GLU A 665 -10.29 -14.58 -0.24
C GLU A 665 -10.94 -13.24 0.14
N LEU A 666 -10.20 -12.36 0.84
CA LEU A 666 -10.74 -11.13 1.41
C LEU A 666 -10.40 -9.88 0.61
N PHE A 667 -9.39 -9.94 -0.28
CA PHE A 667 -8.94 -8.79 -1.07
C PHE A 667 -8.86 -9.10 -2.58
N PRO A 668 -9.95 -9.60 -3.21
CA PRO A 668 -9.94 -10.07 -4.61
C PRO A 668 -9.55 -8.96 -5.60
N GLY A 669 -9.93 -7.71 -5.33
CA GLY A 669 -9.55 -6.57 -6.16
C GLY A 669 -8.04 -6.29 -6.15
N ARG A 670 -7.33 -6.58 -5.05
CA ARG A 670 -5.88 -6.48 -4.97
C ARG A 670 -5.21 -7.71 -5.59
N ALA A 671 -5.74 -8.90 -5.33
CA ALA A 671 -5.24 -10.14 -5.94
C ALA A 671 -5.29 -10.13 -7.48
N ALA A 672 -6.31 -9.48 -8.07
CA ALA A 672 -6.42 -9.31 -9.51
C ALA A 672 -5.41 -8.28 -10.08
N ARG A 673 -5.06 -7.25 -9.32
CA ARG A 673 -4.14 -6.16 -9.70
C ARG A 673 -2.66 -6.53 -9.51
N GLU A 674 -2.36 -7.31 -8.47
CA GLU A 674 -0.99 -7.67 -8.06
C GLU A 674 -0.81 -9.20 -7.92
N PRO A 675 -1.13 -10.02 -8.95
CA PRO A 675 -1.02 -11.48 -8.86
C PRO A 675 0.40 -11.97 -8.53
N GLU A 676 1.44 -11.24 -8.91
CA GLU A 676 2.85 -11.51 -8.59
C GLU A 676 3.13 -11.49 -7.08
N VAL A 677 2.39 -10.70 -6.30
CA VAL A 677 2.51 -10.66 -4.83
C VAL A 677 1.99 -11.99 -4.28
N LEU A 678 0.82 -12.46 -4.73
CA LEU A 678 0.28 -13.76 -4.33
C LEU A 678 1.22 -14.90 -4.75
N ALA A 679 1.76 -14.84 -5.98
CA ALA A 679 2.72 -15.82 -6.47
C ALA A 679 3.97 -15.90 -5.59
N HIS A 680 4.48 -14.73 -5.15
CA HIS A 680 5.59 -14.66 -4.20
C HIS A 680 5.26 -15.31 -2.85
N HIS A 681 4.11 -14.98 -2.25
CA HIS A 681 3.71 -15.56 -0.97
C HIS A 681 3.46 -17.07 -1.08
N PHE A 682 2.78 -17.57 -2.12
CA PHE A 682 2.62 -19.01 -2.33
C PHE A 682 3.96 -19.73 -2.54
N ALA A 683 4.89 -19.13 -3.29
CA ALA A 683 6.22 -19.69 -3.49
C ALA A 683 7.00 -19.79 -2.17
N LYS A 684 6.99 -18.72 -1.36
CA LYS A 684 7.62 -18.70 -0.03
C LYS A 684 6.93 -19.63 0.97
N ALA A 685 5.64 -19.92 0.80
CA ALA A 685 4.89 -20.89 1.59
C ALA A 685 5.19 -22.35 1.22
N GLY A 686 5.95 -22.61 0.14
CA GLY A 686 6.17 -23.95 -0.39
C GLY A 686 4.98 -24.53 -1.17
N GLN A 687 3.99 -23.70 -1.52
CA GLN A 687 2.82 -24.10 -2.30
C GLN A 687 3.09 -23.88 -3.79
N ALA A 688 4.01 -24.66 -4.35
CA ALA A 688 4.54 -24.47 -5.71
C ALA A 688 3.46 -24.44 -6.80
N ALA A 689 2.49 -25.38 -6.74
CA ALA A 689 1.41 -25.47 -7.74
C ALA A 689 0.63 -24.17 -7.87
N ARG A 690 0.24 -23.58 -6.73
CA ARG A 690 -0.50 -22.31 -6.65
C ARG A 690 0.37 -21.13 -7.07
N ALA A 691 1.64 -21.12 -6.66
CA ALA A 691 2.58 -20.07 -7.06
C ALA A 691 2.73 -20.01 -8.58
N ILE A 692 2.82 -21.16 -9.24
CA ILE A 692 2.94 -21.25 -10.70
C ILE A 692 1.71 -20.65 -11.41
N ASP A 693 0.50 -20.92 -10.90
CA ASP A 693 -0.74 -20.37 -11.49
C ASP A 693 -0.73 -18.85 -11.43
N TYR A 694 -0.37 -18.27 -10.30
CA TYR A 694 -0.29 -16.81 -10.16
C TYR A 694 0.88 -16.19 -10.94
N TRP A 695 2.04 -16.85 -11.06
CA TRP A 695 3.12 -16.40 -11.95
C TRP A 695 2.69 -16.38 -13.42
N LEU A 696 1.90 -17.37 -13.85
CA LEU A 696 1.35 -17.42 -15.20
C LEU A 696 0.35 -16.28 -15.44
N ILE A 697 -0.52 -15.98 -14.46
CA ILE A 697 -1.46 -14.86 -14.53
C ILE A 697 -0.70 -13.54 -14.62
N ALA A 698 0.27 -13.30 -13.72
CA ALA A 698 1.10 -12.10 -13.70
C ALA A 698 1.85 -11.89 -15.01
N GLY A 699 2.49 -12.94 -15.55
CA GLY A 699 3.20 -12.86 -16.81
C GLY A 699 2.28 -12.57 -18.00
N LYS A 700 1.08 -13.16 -18.04
CA LYS A 700 0.08 -12.87 -19.09
C LYS A 700 -0.41 -11.42 -19.01
N GLN A 701 -0.70 -10.92 -17.81
CA GLN A 701 -1.12 -9.52 -17.61
C GLN A 701 0.00 -8.54 -18.04
N ALA A 702 1.25 -8.82 -17.68
CA ALA A 702 2.39 -8.02 -18.10
C ALA A 702 2.56 -8.02 -19.64
N ALA A 703 2.46 -9.19 -20.28
CA ALA A 703 2.56 -9.32 -21.73
C ALA A 703 1.43 -8.57 -22.47
N GLN A 704 0.19 -8.59 -21.93
CA GLN A 704 -0.94 -7.83 -22.49
C GLN A 704 -0.71 -6.32 -22.46
N ARG A 705 0.11 -5.82 -21.53
CA ARG A 705 0.51 -4.41 -21.42
C ARG A 705 1.82 -4.09 -22.16
N SER A 706 2.34 -5.03 -22.96
CA SER A 706 3.68 -4.94 -23.59
C SER A 706 4.84 -4.75 -22.60
N ALA A 707 4.64 -5.09 -21.32
CA ALA A 707 5.68 -5.19 -20.30
C ALA A 707 6.38 -6.55 -20.42
N ASN A 708 7.05 -6.77 -21.56
CA ASN A 708 7.55 -8.09 -21.94
C ASN A 708 8.75 -8.55 -21.10
N LEU A 709 9.57 -7.62 -20.58
CA LEU A 709 10.67 -7.97 -19.68
C LEU A 709 10.15 -8.51 -18.34
N GLU A 710 9.14 -7.86 -17.80
CA GLU A 710 8.40 -8.28 -16.61
C GLU A 710 7.69 -9.62 -16.86
N ALA A 711 7.05 -9.79 -18.02
CA ALA A 711 6.42 -11.05 -18.41
C ALA A 711 7.44 -12.21 -18.45
N ILE A 712 8.61 -11.99 -19.05
CA ILE A 712 9.70 -12.97 -19.09
C ILE A 712 10.17 -13.34 -17.67
N ASP A 713 10.35 -12.36 -16.77
CA ASP A 713 10.71 -12.62 -15.37
C ASP A 713 9.65 -13.47 -14.65
N HIS A 714 8.36 -13.11 -14.78
CA HIS A 714 7.25 -13.85 -14.17
C HIS A 714 7.18 -15.30 -14.68
N PHE A 715 7.24 -15.52 -15.99
CA PHE A 715 7.24 -16.86 -16.55
C PHE A 715 8.47 -17.66 -16.13
N SER A 716 9.65 -17.02 -16.05
CA SER A 716 10.88 -17.66 -15.60
C SER A 716 10.82 -18.08 -14.12
N ARG A 717 10.23 -17.25 -13.25
CA ARG A 717 9.96 -17.60 -11.85
C ARG A 717 8.97 -18.75 -11.73
N GLY A 718 7.93 -18.77 -12.56
CA GLY A 718 7.01 -19.91 -12.69
C GLY A 718 7.72 -21.19 -13.09
N LEU A 719 8.60 -21.13 -14.10
CA LEU A 719 9.38 -22.29 -14.55
C LEU A 719 10.31 -22.82 -13.46
N LYS A 720 10.98 -21.92 -12.72
CA LYS A 720 11.80 -22.30 -11.56
C LYS A 720 10.98 -22.98 -10.47
N ALA A 721 9.75 -22.52 -10.22
CA ALA A 721 8.87 -23.11 -9.22
C ALA A 721 8.43 -24.55 -9.58
N LEU A 722 8.52 -24.97 -10.86
CA LEU A 722 8.25 -26.35 -11.28
C LEU A 722 9.25 -27.35 -10.70
N GLU A 723 10.46 -26.93 -10.33
CA GLU A 723 11.46 -27.80 -9.70
C GLU A 723 10.94 -28.42 -8.40
N ALA A 724 10.05 -27.72 -7.69
CA ALA A 724 9.44 -28.18 -6.45
C ALA A 724 8.20 -29.08 -6.65
N LEU A 725 7.68 -29.22 -7.88
CA LEU A 725 6.59 -30.14 -8.18
C LEU A 725 7.09 -31.55 -8.53
N PRO A 726 6.39 -32.61 -8.08
CA PRO A 726 6.69 -33.98 -8.49
C PRO A 726 6.52 -34.14 -10.00
N LEU A 727 7.24 -35.11 -10.57
CA LEU A 727 7.05 -35.46 -11.98
C LEU A 727 5.63 -36.02 -12.19
N GLY A 728 4.94 -35.54 -13.21
CA GLY A 728 3.57 -35.96 -13.52
C GLY A 728 2.86 -34.98 -14.45
N SER A 729 1.63 -35.33 -14.84
CA SER A 729 0.84 -34.57 -15.80
C SER A 729 0.57 -33.13 -15.37
N GLU A 730 0.40 -32.86 -14.07
CA GLU A 730 0.18 -31.49 -13.57
C GLU A 730 1.39 -30.58 -13.85
N LYS A 731 2.60 -31.06 -13.54
CA LYS A 731 3.85 -30.33 -13.78
C LYS A 731 4.04 -30.06 -15.27
N ASP A 732 3.83 -31.06 -16.10
CA ASP A 732 3.97 -30.95 -17.55
C ASP A 732 2.96 -29.95 -18.16
N TRP A 733 1.71 -29.92 -17.67
CA TRP A 733 0.69 -28.98 -18.14
C TRP A 733 1.03 -27.53 -17.78
N LYS A 734 1.46 -27.31 -16.54
CA LYS A 734 1.90 -25.99 -16.07
C LYS A 734 3.16 -25.53 -16.82
N GLU A 735 4.10 -26.43 -17.07
CA GLU A 735 5.30 -26.15 -17.88
C GLU A 735 4.93 -25.74 -19.30
N LEU A 736 4.02 -26.48 -19.95
CA LEU A 736 3.57 -26.16 -21.30
C LEU A 736 2.96 -24.76 -21.38
N ALA A 737 2.08 -24.42 -20.43
CA ALA A 737 1.44 -23.11 -20.38
C ALA A 737 2.46 -21.97 -20.22
N LEU A 738 3.47 -22.16 -19.34
CA LEU A 738 4.54 -21.18 -19.13
C LEU A 738 5.45 -21.04 -20.35
N GLN A 739 5.90 -22.15 -20.96
CA GLN A 739 6.81 -22.14 -22.11
C GLN A 739 6.17 -21.48 -23.34
N THR A 740 4.90 -21.78 -23.58
CA THR A 740 4.14 -21.18 -24.70
C THR A 740 4.02 -19.67 -24.54
N ALA A 741 3.68 -19.21 -23.34
CA ALA A 741 3.55 -17.78 -23.05
C ALA A 741 4.92 -17.07 -23.07
N LEU A 742 5.96 -17.73 -22.53
CA LEU A 742 7.33 -17.23 -22.56
C LEU A 742 7.86 -17.05 -23.98
N GLY A 743 7.61 -18.01 -24.88
CA GLY A 743 8.01 -17.91 -26.29
C GLY A 743 7.52 -16.63 -26.96
N THR A 744 6.25 -16.27 -26.74
CA THR A 744 5.64 -15.04 -27.29
C THR A 744 6.30 -13.77 -26.72
N ALA A 745 6.57 -13.75 -25.41
CA ALA A 745 7.25 -12.61 -24.77
C ALA A 745 8.71 -12.47 -25.26
N LEU A 746 9.43 -13.60 -25.40
CA LEU A 746 10.81 -13.62 -25.91
C LEU A 746 10.92 -13.13 -27.36
N ILE A 747 9.96 -13.47 -28.23
CA ILE A 747 9.89 -12.92 -29.60
C ILE A 747 9.84 -11.40 -29.56
N SER A 748 9.05 -10.84 -28.65
CA SER A 748 8.83 -9.39 -28.57
C SER A 748 10.07 -8.62 -28.10
N VAL A 749 10.94 -9.24 -27.30
CA VAL A 749 12.14 -8.59 -26.74
C VAL A 749 13.42 -8.92 -27.53
N HIS A 750 13.63 -10.20 -27.86
CA HIS A 750 14.88 -10.69 -28.44
C HIS A 750 14.75 -11.08 -29.92
N GLY A 751 13.52 -11.01 -30.46
CA GLY A 751 13.23 -11.38 -31.84
C GLY A 751 13.04 -12.89 -32.04
N TYR A 752 12.58 -13.22 -33.25
CA TYR A 752 12.22 -14.59 -33.63
C TYR A 752 13.38 -15.58 -33.62
N ALA A 753 14.62 -15.14 -33.82
CA ALA A 753 15.80 -16.01 -33.97
C ALA A 753 16.61 -16.22 -32.67
N ALA A 754 16.19 -15.62 -31.55
CA ALA A 754 16.88 -15.75 -30.28
C ALA A 754 16.88 -17.21 -29.80
N SER A 755 18.04 -17.69 -29.32
CA SER A 755 18.20 -19.08 -28.87
C SER A 755 17.20 -19.47 -27.77
N GLN A 756 16.91 -18.54 -26.86
CA GLN A 756 15.92 -18.72 -25.79
C GLN A 756 14.50 -18.92 -26.34
N THR A 757 14.11 -18.17 -27.39
CA THR A 757 12.81 -18.33 -28.07
C THR A 757 12.66 -19.73 -28.65
N GLY A 758 13.68 -20.20 -29.37
CA GLY A 758 13.69 -21.55 -29.94
C GLY A 758 13.62 -22.63 -28.86
N ALA A 759 14.36 -22.46 -27.76
CA ALA A 759 14.34 -23.40 -26.64
C ALA A 759 12.96 -23.50 -25.97
N ALA A 760 12.26 -22.38 -25.77
CA ALA A 760 10.93 -22.34 -25.20
C ALA A 760 9.90 -23.11 -26.06
N TYR A 761 9.84 -22.81 -27.37
CA TYR A 761 8.92 -23.50 -28.27
C TYR A 761 9.27 -24.98 -28.47
N ALA A 762 10.56 -25.33 -28.58
CA ALA A 762 10.97 -26.73 -28.68
C ALA A 762 10.55 -27.53 -27.44
N ARG A 763 10.65 -26.94 -26.24
CA ARG A 763 10.20 -27.58 -25.00
C ARG A 763 8.67 -27.71 -24.96
N ALA A 764 7.94 -26.66 -25.32
CA ALA A 764 6.48 -26.71 -25.44
C ALA A 764 6.03 -27.80 -26.42
N ARG A 765 6.71 -27.98 -27.56
CA ARG A 765 6.35 -28.99 -28.57
C ARG A 765 6.44 -30.41 -28.00
N ILE A 766 7.52 -30.70 -27.27
CA ILE A 766 7.71 -32.01 -26.60
C ILE A 766 6.55 -32.28 -25.64
N LEU A 767 6.10 -31.27 -24.89
CA LEU A 767 4.99 -31.40 -23.94
C LEU A 767 3.64 -31.57 -24.65
N CYS A 768 3.35 -30.80 -25.70
CA CYS A 768 2.14 -30.95 -26.52
C CYS A 768 2.04 -32.37 -27.11
N GLN A 769 3.13 -32.91 -27.65
CA GLN A 769 3.19 -34.27 -28.17
C GLN A 769 2.86 -35.32 -27.11
N LYS A 770 3.34 -35.10 -25.87
CA LYS A 770 3.07 -35.99 -24.73
C LYS A 770 1.59 -36.00 -24.34
N PHE A 771 0.92 -34.85 -24.39
CA PHE A 771 -0.50 -34.72 -24.01
C PHE A 771 -1.49 -35.05 -25.13
N GLY A 772 -1.05 -35.01 -26.39
CA GLY A 772 -1.94 -35.19 -27.53
C GLY A 772 -2.88 -34.01 -27.77
N ASP A 773 -2.63 -32.84 -27.16
CA ASP A 773 -3.38 -31.60 -27.39
C ASP A 773 -3.00 -31.04 -28.77
N ALA A 774 -3.89 -31.27 -29.74
CA ALA A 774 -3.71 -30.76 -31.08
C ALA A 774 -3.67 -29.23 -31.09
N ALA A 775 -4.65 -28.54 -30.50
CA ALA A 775 -4.72 -27.08 -30.59
C ALA A 775 -3.45 -26.39 -30.03
N ALA A 776 -2.94 -26.86 -28.89
CA ALA A 776 -1.68 -26.33 -28.32
C ALA A 776 -0.44 -26.68 -29.17
N LEU A 777 -0.42 -27.87 -29.79
CA LEU A 777 0.65 -28.28 -30.71
C LEU A 777 0.71 -27.36 -31.94
N HIS A 778 -0.43 -26.91 -32.45
CA HIS A 778 -0.51 -26.00 -33.59
C HIS A 778 0.24 -24.69 -33.37
N ALA A 779 -0.11 -23.99 -32.29
CA ALA A 779 0.45 -22.69 -31.95
C ALA A 779 1.96 -22.79 -31.72
N THR A 780 2.39 -23.88 -31.09
CA THR A 780 3.79 -24.16 -30.79
C THR A 780 4.61 -24.47 -32.05
N LEU A 781 4.09 -25.31 -32.94
CA LEU A 781 4.73 -25.63 -34.24
C LEU A 781 4.89 -24.37 -35.10
N SER A 782 3.87 -23.51 -35.12
CA SER A 782 3.92 -22.25 -35.85
C SER A 782 5.02 -21.32 -35.31
N GLY A 783 5.15 -21.20 -33.98
CA GLY A 783 6.21 -20.42 -33.33
C GLY A 783 7.62 -20.96 -33.62
N GLU A 784 7.83 -22.28 -33.46
CA GLU A 784 9.12 -22.94 -33.72
C GLU A 784 9.50 -22.85 -35.21
N PHE A 785 8.53 -22.98 -36.12
CA PHE A 785 8.76 -22.83 -37.55
C PHE A 785 9.27 -21.44 -37.91
N VAL A 786 8.67 -20.38 -37.36
CA VAL A 786 9.14 -19.02 -37.61
C VAL A 786 10.56 -18.82 -37.06
N TYR A 787 10.89 -19.38 -35.90
CA TYR A 787 12.26 -19.36 -35.37
C TYR A 787 13.27 -19.98 -36.36
N HIS A 788 13.00 -21.17 -36.90
CA HIS A 788 13.89 -21.81 -37.87
C HIS A 788 13.88 -21.12 -39.24
N PHE A 789 12.75 -20.57 -39.67
CA PHE A 789 12.62 -19.79 -40.90
C PHE A 789 13.52 -18.56 -40.88
N VAL A 790 13.49 -17.76 -39.80
CA VAL A 790 14.32 -16.55 -39.69
C VAL A 790 15.81 -16.90 -39.61
N ARG A 791 16.15 -18.06 -39.04
CA ARG A 791 17.54 -18.57 -38.99
C ARG A 791 18.00 -19.25 -40.29
N GLY A 792 17.10 -19.49 -41.25
CA GLY A 792 17.41 -20.21 -42.48
C GLY A 792 17.67 -21.72 -42.30
N ASP A 793 17.17 -22.32 -41.22
CA ASP A 793 17.34 -23.76 -40.95
C ASP A 793 16.31 -24.60 -41.73
N ARG A 794 16.62 -24.84 -42.99
CA ARG A 794 15.74 -25.53 -43.96
C ARG A 794 15.39 -26.95 -43.53
N ALA A 795 16.33 -27.66 -42.90
CA ALA A 795 16.13 -29.04 -42.48
C ALA A 795 15.04 -29.12 -41.40
N MET A 796 15.10 -28.22 -40.41
CA MET A 796 14.09 -28.14 -39.37
C MET A 796 12.76 -27.61 -39.89
N MET A 797 12.75 -26.61 -40.78
CA MET A 797 11.51 -26.16 -41.43
C MET A 797 10.77 -27.34 -42.08
N ARG A 798 11.43 -28.13 -42.94
CA ARG A 798 10.81 -29.31 -43.59
C ARG A 798 10.31 -30.34 -42.59
N ARG A 799 11.02 -30.52 -41.47
CA ARG A 799 10.63 -31.45 -40.42
C ARG A 799 9.33 -31.00 -39.73
N LEU A 800 9.27 -29.73 -39.32
CA LEU A 800 8.12 -29.15 -38.63
C LEU A 800 6.89 -29.12 -39.55
N THR A 801 7.07 -28.83 -40.83
CA THR A 801 5.98 -28.84 -41.80
C THR A 801 5.38 -30.24 -42.01
N LYS A 802 6.24 -31.27 -42.17
CA LYS A 802 5.76 -32.66 -42.25
C LYS A 802 4.99 -33.09 -41.01
N GLU A 803 5.43 -32.64 -39.84
CA GLU A 803 4.77 -32.91 -38.57
C GLU A 803 3.40 -32.21 -38.47
N ALA A 804 3.33 -30.94 -38.89
CA ALA A 804 2.08 -30.19 -38.97
C ALA A 804 1.07 -30.88 -39.91
N ARG A 805 1.50 -31.31 -41.10
CA ARG A 805 0.64 -32.01 -42.08
C ARG A 805 0.10 -33.34 -41.53
N ARG A 806 0.95 -34.18 -40.93
CA ARG A 806 0.50 -35.44 -40.28
C ARG A 806 -0.49 -35.20 -39.15
N THR A 807 -0.32 -34.11 -38.40
CA THR A 807 -1.24 -33.76 -37.30
C THR A 807 -2.58 -33.30 -37.86
N ALA A 808 -2.58 -32.49 -38.92
CA ALA A 808 -3.77 -32.05 -39.63
C ALA A 808 -4.57 -33.22 -40.19
N GLU A 809 -3.90 -34.17 -40.86
CA GLU A 809 -4.52 -35.39 -41.41
C GLU A 809 -5.16 -36.25 -40.31
N ARG A 810 -4.51 -36.38 -39.15
CA ARG A 810 -5.00 -37.18 -38.02
C ARG A 810 -6.20 -36.56 -37.32
N THR A 811 -6.25 -35.23 -37.24
CA THR A 811 -7.25 -34.50 -36.44
C THR A 811 -8.45 -34.05 -37.25
N GLY A 812 -8.29 -33.90 -38.58
CA GLY A 812 -9.33 -33.35 -39.45
C GLY A 812 -9.64 -31.88 -39.17
N ASP A 813 -8.74 -31.17 -38.48
CA ASP A 813 -8.92 -29.76 -38.13
C ASP A 813 -8.50 -28.86 -39.31
N ASP A 814 -9.46 -28.07 -39.81
CA ASP A 814 -9.28 -27.19 -40.96
C ASP A 814 -8.21 -26.10 -40.73
N ALA A 815 -8.10 -25.57 -39.50
CA ALA A 815 -7.08 -24.57 -39.17
C ALA A 815 -5.66 -25.17 -39.23
N PHE A 816 -5.54 -26.43 -38.80
CA PHE A 816 -4.30 -27.20 -38.93
C PHE A 816 -3.90 -27.49 -40.37
N GLN A 817 -4.87 -27.81 -41.23
CA GLN A 817 -4.63 -27.99 -42.65
C GLN A 817 -4.12 -26.68 -43.28
N LEU A 818 -4.78 -25.56 -42.99
CA LEU A 818 -4.38 -24.24 -43.48
C LEU A 818 -2.96 -23.84 -43.05
N ALA A 819 -2.58 -24.08 -41.78
CA ALA A 819 -1.21 -23.78 -41.34
C ALA A 819 -0.17 -24.75 -41.91
N GLY A 820 -0.52 -26.02 -42.09
CA GLY A 820 0.34 -27.00 -42.78
C GLY A 820 0.67 -26.54 -44.19
N HIS A 821 -0.36 -26.23 -44.99
CA HIS A 821 -0.20 -25.67 -46.34
C HIS A 821 0.61 -24.36 -46.32
N ARG A 822 0.41 -23.50 -45.32
CA ARG A 822 1.20 -22.27 -45.17
C ARG A 822 2.68 -22.56 -44.94
N MET A 823 3.00 -23.46 -44.03
CA MET A 823 4.38 -23.85 -43.71
C MET A 823 5.05 -24.54 -44.92
N ASP A 824 4.31 -25.36 -45.67
CA ASP A 824 4.78 -25.98 -46.93
C ASP A 824 5.05 -24.92 -47.99
N GLY A 825 4.11 -24.00 -48.23
CA GLY A 825 4.28 -22.92 -49.20
C GLY A 825 5.49 -22.03 -48.89
N ILE A 826 5.69 -21.66 -47.63
CA ILE A 826 6.87 -20.87 -47.20
C ILE A 826 8.16 -21.69 -47.38
N THR A 827 8.15 -22.98 -47.02
CA THR A 827 9.33 -23.85 -47.17
C THR A 827 9.70 -24.03 -48.63
N ALA A 828 8.73 -24.30 -49.50
CA ALA A 828 8.90 -24.45 -50.94
C ALA A 828 9.41 -23.15 -51.59
N MET A 829 8.88 -22.00 -51.18
CA MET A 829 9.38 -20.70 -51.63
C MET A 829 10.85 -20.50 -51.23
N TYR A 830 11.21 -20.87 -50.00
CA TYR A 830 12.58 -20.75 -49.49
C TYR A 830 13.56 -21.72 -50.16
N ASP A 831 13.05 -22.87 -50.62
CA ASP A 831 13.79 -23.88 -51.38
C ASP A 831 13.89 -23.55 -52.89
N GLY A 832 13.17 -22.55 -53.37
CA GLY A 832 13.12 -22.16 -54.79
C GLY A 832 12.11 -22.92 -55.64
N SER A 833 11.29 -23.78 -55.02
CA SER A 833 10.21 -24.54 -55.67
C SER A 833 8.94 -23.67 -55.82
N PHE A 834 8.99 -22.66 -56.69
CA PHE A 834 7.89 -21.68 -56.81
C PHE A 834 6.56 -22.29 -57.29
N ILE A 835 6.60 -23.37 -58.08
CA ILE A 835 5.39 -24.07 -58.55
C ILE A 835 4.68 -24.75 -57.37
N GLU A 836 5.44 -25.47 -56.54
CA GLU A 836 4.93 -26.11 -55.33
C GLU A 836 4.41 -25.05 -54.35
N ALA A 837 5.15 -23.97 -54.16
CA ALA A 837 4.71 -22.86 -53.31
C ALA A 837 3.37 -22.26 -53.79
N SER A 838 3.21 -22.03 -55.10
CA SER A 838 1.96 -21.51 -55.67
C SER A 838 0.79 -22.44 -55.40
N HIS A 839 0.98 -23.75 -55.63
CA HIS A 839 -0.03 -24.77 -55.39
C HIS A 839 -0.50 -24.78 -53.91
N GLU A 840 0.44 -24.73 -52.98
CA GLU A 840 0.14 -24.71 -51.54
C GLU A 840 -0.65 -23.45 -51.14
N PHE A 841 -0.25 -22.26 -51.62
CA PHE A 841 -0.99 -21.02 -51.34
C PHE A 841 -2.37 -20.96 -52.03
N GLU A 842 -2.51 -21.52 -53.24
CA GLU A 842 -3.81 -21.66 -53.91
C GLU A 842 -4.75 -22.60 -53.17
N THR A 843 -4.21 -23.66 -52.57
CA THR A 843 -4.97 -24.59 -51.71
C THR A 843 -5.46 -23.90 -50.43
N ILE A 844 -4.64 -23.03 -49.82
CA ILE A 844 -5.10 -22.19 -48.70
C ILE A 844 -6.29 -21.32 -49.13
N LEU A 845 -6.22 -20.71 -50.31
CA LEU A 845 -7.30 -19.85 -50.81
C LEU A 845 -8.59 -20.60 -51.10
N SER A 846 -8.52 -21.87 -51.51
CA SER A 846 -9.71 -22.68 -51.76
C SER A 846 -10.36 -23.20 -50.46
N LEU A 847 -9.55 -23.43 -49.42
CA LEU A 847 -10.00 -23.93 -48.12
C LEU A 847 -10.39 -22.81 -47.13
N TYR A 848 -9.92 -21.58 -47.33
CA TYR A 848 -10.13 -20.47 -46.40
C TYR A 848 -11.56 -19.90 -46.45
N ASP A 849 -12.30 -20.12 -45.38
CA ASP A 849 -13.57 -19.43 -45.06
C ASP A 849 -13.34 -18.27 -44.05
N PRO A 850 -13.63 -17.00 -44.41
CA PRO A 850 -13.47 -15.84 -43.52
C PRO A 850 -14.31 -15.86 -42.24
N ASP A 851 -15.49 -16.50 -42.25
CA ASP A 851 -16.38 -16.50 -41.09
C ASP A 851 -15.97 -17.59 -40.08
N ARG A 852 -15.19 -18.59 -40.53
CA ARG A 852 -14.69 -19.71 -39.72
C ARG A 852 -13.23 -19.60 -39.33
N HIS A 853 -12.39 -19.01 -40.19
CA HIS A 853 -10.93 -19.04 -40.05
C HIS A 853 -10.30 -17.68 -39.75
N ARG A 854 -11.09 -16.60 -39.70
CA ARG A 854 -10.59 -15.31 -39.25
C ARG A 854 -10.42 -15.37 -37.74
N PRO A 855 -9.19 -15.31 -37.23
CA PRO A 855 -8.96 -15.55 -35.82
C PRO A 855 -9.35 -14.34 -34.97
N PRO A 856 -9.69 -14.53 -33.68
CA PRO A 856 -9.55 -13.46 -32.70
C PRO A 856 -8.08 -12.99 -32.70
N PRO A 857 -7.77 -11.69 -32.47
CA PRO A 857 -6.43 -11.12 -32.59
C PRO A 857 -5.30 -11.77 -31.76
N VAL A 858 -5.62 -12.74 -30.90
CA VAL A 858 -4.77 -13.25 -29.82
C VAL A 858 -4.17 -14.64 -30.12
N LEU A 859 -4.66 -15.38 -31.13
CA LEU A 859 -4.30 -16.80 -31.33
C LEU A 859 -3.39 -17.11 -32.54
N TYR A 860 -3.28 -16.19 -33.51
CA TYR A 860 -2.52 -16.42 -34.74
C TYR A 860 -1.67 -15.19 -35.10
N ILE A 861 -0.41 -15.43 -35.47
CA ILE A 861 0.54 -14.36 -35.82
C ILE A 861 0.16 -13.68 -37.15
N HIS A 862 -0.59 -14.36 -38.04
CA HIS A 862 -1.08 -13.80 -39.30
C HIS A 862 -2.41 -14.41 -39.74
N ASP A 863 -3.28 -13.60 -40.35
CA ASP A 863 -4.43 -14.07 -41.13
C ASP A 863 -3.92 -14.81 -42.39
N PRO A 864 -4.33 -16.08 -42.62
CA PRO A 864 -3.96 -16.84 -43.81
C PRO A 864 -4.21 -16.10 -45.14
N LYS A 865 -5.19 -15.18 -45.16
CA LYS A 865 -5.55 -14.39 -46.36
C LYS A 865 -4.61 -13.22 -46.66
N PHE A 866 -3.83 -12.74 -45.69
CA PHE A 866 -3.03 -11.51 -45.83
C PHE A 866 -1.76 -11.66 -46.69
N GLN A 867 -1.36 -12.89 -47.02
CA GLN A 867 -0.22 -13.15 -47.90
C GLN A 867 -0.65 -13.26 -49.38
N ARG A 868 -1.10 -12.14 -49.96
CA ARG A 868 -1.27 -12.04 -51.42
C ARG A 868 0.11 -11.99 -52.10
N LEU A 869 0.44 -13.03 -52.87
CA LEU A 869 1.33 -12.87 -54.03
C LEU A 869 0.64 -11.92 -55.02
N PRO A 870 1.32 -10.90 -55.59
CA PRO A 870 0.78 -10.21 -56.74
C PRO A 870 0.59 -11.24 -57.85
N THR A 871 -0.64 -11.38 -58.32
CA THR A 871 -1.08 -12.32 -59.35
C THR A 871 -0.12 -12.33 -60.55
N TRP A 872 0.68 -13.39 -60.67
CA TRP A 872 1.32 -13.76 -61.93
C TRP A 872 0.25 -14.42 -62.81
N ARG A 873 -0.65 -13.61 -63.39
CA ARG A 873 -1.51 -14.08 -64.48
C ARG A 873 -0.70 -14.05 -65.78
N SER A 874 -0.45 -15.24 -66.31
CA SER A 874 -0.03 -15.47 -67.69
C SER A 874 -1.02 -14.83 -68.67
N SER A 875 -0.71 -13.63 -69.18
CA SER A 875 -1.32 -13.12 -70.40
C SER A 875 -0.43 -13.51 -71.58
N SER A 876 -0.72 -14.69 -72.13
CA SER A 876 -0.39 -15.04 -73.49
C SER A 876 -1.01 -14.00 -74.43
N GLY A 877 -0.17 -13.13 -75.00
CA GLY A 877 -0.58 -12.18 -76.05
C GLY A 877 0.10 -10.82 -75.96
N PHE A 878 1.40 -10.75 -76.22
CA PHE A 878 2.04 -9.55 -76.79
C PHE A 878 3.33 -9.96 -77.50
N SER A 879 3.24 -10.15 -78.81
CA SER A 879 4.38 -10.17 -79.72
C SER A 879 4.95 -8.75 -79.82
N GLY A 880 6.25 -8.58 -79.58
CA GLY A 880 6.97 -7.34 -79.92
C GLY A 880 8.08 -7.00 -78.93
N ASN A 881 9.32 -7.11 -79.40
CA ASN A 881 10.57 -6.63 -78.79
C ASN A 881 10.43 -5.40 -77.88
N ARG A 882 10.26 -5.59 -76.56
CA ARG A 882 10.75 -4.68 -75.50
C ARG A 882 10.93 -5.49 -74.22
N THR A 883 12.13 -5.51 -73.66
CA THR A 883 12.41 -5.90 -72.27
C THR A 883 11.53 -5.09 -71.31
N PRO A 884 10.66 -5.70 -70.48
CA PRO A 884 9.98 -4.97 -69.42
C PRO A 884 10.86 -4.99 -68.17
N ARG A 885 11.37 -3.81 -67.78
CA ARG A 885 11.81 -3.54 -66.41
C ARG A 885 10.58 -3.68 -65.49
N GLY A 886 10.53 -4.74 -64.70
CA GLY A 886 9.55 -4.90 -63.63
C GLY A 886 9.93 -4.06 -62.42
N VAL A 887 9.27 -2.90 -62.28
CA VAL A 887 9.30 -2.07 -61.07
C VAL A 887 8.52 -2.78 -59.96
N TRP A 888 9.17 -3.06 -58.84
CA TRP A 888 8.53 -3.54 -57.61
C TRP A 888 7.65 -2.42 -57.03
N PRO A 889 6.34 -2.63 -56.77
CA PRO A 889 5.56 -1.68 -55.99
C PRO A 889 5.91 -1.85 -54.50
N SER A 890 6.74 -0.95 -54.00
CA SER A 890 7.28 -0.91 -52.62
C SER A 890 6.26 -0.54 -51.52
N LYS A 891 4.99 -0.94 -51.64
CA LYS A 891 3.92 -0.47 -50.71
C LYS A 891 3.10 -1.54 -49.97
N ARG A 892 3.44 -2.83 -50.06
CA ARG A 892 2.72 -3.89 -49.28
C ARG A 892 3.58 -5.00 -48.67
N PHE A 893 4.89 -4.78 -48.54
CA PHE A 893 5.75 -5.55 -47.63
C PHE A 893 6.24 -4.62 -46.52
N GLY A 894 5.35 -4.35 -45.57
CA GLY A 894 5.69 -3.62 -44.35
C GLY A 894 5.88 -4.59 -43.21
N MET A 895 6.99 -5.35 -43.21
CA MET A 895 7.54 -6.05 -42.04
C MET A 895 8.85 -6.74 -42.46
N LEU A 896 9.87 -5.94 -42.75
CA LEU A 896 11.29 -6.36 -42.82
C LEU A 896 12.21 -5.12 -42.69
N LYS A 897 11.78 -4.15 -41.90
CA LYS A 897 12.63 -3.09 -41.34
C LYS A 897 12.24 -2.91 -39.87
N ASN A 898 12.92 -3.66 -39.02
CA ASN A 898 13.53 -3.24 -37.76
C ASN A 898 14.48 -4.34 -37.34
#